data_AF-A0A0G4PDH5-F1
#
_entry.id   AF-A0A0G4PDH5-F1
#
_cell.length_a   1.000
_cell.length_b   1.000
_cell.length_c   1.000
_cell.angle_alpha   90.00
_cell.angle_beta   90.00
_cell.angle_gamma   90.00
#
_symmetry.space_group_name_H-M   'P 1'
#
loop_
_entity.id
_entity.type
_entity.pdbx_description
1 polymer ?
#
loop_
_entity_poly.entity_id
_entity_poly.type
_entity_poly.pdbx_seq_one_letter_code
_entity_poly.pdbx_strand_id
1 'polypeptide(L)'
;MSNCGGCPPESMGGKQCPVSARGSGEAGKSKVEVNKNLKEVYSQPSADHPEPYIHTAHNHHNVLDDIIAKLQEAGPKVEDALLEIKEQLKAGLNPDLLREAMSIHLTHSSDAQKRHIHAPALKEHAAFKHHKTKTESKAADPVPTTVSGEIVTADTLQGPGLLSYWRDDYDMNDAHYHWHIVYRGAGGDNAVNTRTINRQGELFLYTHSQMLARYEAEGLCWGQPLVRSWNLYDEVLEWGYQPVPALQEYYSGYGPFSSWYRVRNPDMADIPGVTIGVGDMEKWRDNIYEAIKTGVITTKKVTKYGTQSNPLLLTGENILNYIGGLLDAQYKFFDKADDGFEIDKELYGILYNYGLGKFAEMSYRAADDGNYGLMISNFGAARDPCFYLWTKHMQDFGRLAGARYPQDINQYRAHVTLSNLVLRPQDKNHPLYSKGGAVSVLGPPATDMLETKAKLDHEPYEWSVDITSTKSPSKESPQHVTLRLFIAAKELVNHYHHWMEMDKVTVTLTDRSVTTKVRLDKESSVARKMGKYSEPDPEHASSWCRCGWPQNLMLPAGRAEGMPFVAFCMATDDTLDTDNVPTPSISFCGANVKDQTYPDPRGMGYPFDRAWRQLTLATTGKISLASIIAPDNQEYPFLTSSEFKIFRTYNWRNPKAVILPTDVTWHNTIKYYFKEQDIACMRSEYGYNLGQYEDVVYHHANIYEATVSGRMPLQMPPATQQNPDPDHPLWSAEMCENFRAWMLNKCPQGEESEPKKLPVRGGKQ
;
A
#
# COMPACT_ATOMS: atom_id res chain seq x y z
N MET A 1 65.39 -3.60 -16.56
CA MET A 1 66.36 -3.91 -15.49
C MET A 1 65.55 -4.38 -14.29
N SER A 2 65.46 -5.72 -14.15
CA SER A 2 65.98 -6.54 -13.03
C SER A 2 65.03 -6.54 -11.82
N ASN A 3 64.24 -7.61 -11.64
CA ASN A 3 64.55 -8.82 -10.82
C ASN A 3 64.31 -8.54 -9.32
N CYS A 4 63.74 -9.36 -8.43
CA CYS A 4 63.32 -10.77 -8.27
C CYS A 4 62.38 -10.76 -7.02
N GLY A 5 61.61 -11.76 -6.58
CA GLY A 5 61.44 -13.19 -6.85
C GLY A 5 60.19 -13.66 -6.03
N GLY A 6 59.41 -14.64 -6.48
CA GLY A 6 59.50 -16.08 -6.14
C GLY A 6 58.67 -16.38 -4.86
N CYS A 7 57.79 -17.39 -4.71
CA CYS A 7 57.31 -18.56 -5.46
C CYS A 7 56.03 -19.10 -4.69
N PRO A 8 55.33 -20.18 -5.11
CA PRO A 8 53.87 -20.43 -5.01
C PRO A 8 53.48 -21.51 -3.94
N PRO A 9 52.37 -22.27 -4.05
CA PRO A 9 50.92 -21.95 -4.12
C PRO A 9 50.15 -22.52 -2.89
N GLU A 10 49.08 -21.86 -2.42
CA GLU A 10 48.17 -22.50 -1.47
C GLU A 10 47.11 -23.34 -2.19
N SER A 11 47.09 -24.61 -1.79
CA SER A 11 46.17 -25.67 -2.17
C SER A 11 44.75 -25.44 -1.66
N MET A 12 43.80 -25.98 -2.42
CA MET A 12 42.37 -26.10 -2.15
C MET A 12 41.97 -26.25 -0.66
N GLY A 13 41.10 -25.34 -0.21
CA GLY A 13 40.27 -25.44 0.97
C GLY A 13 38.90 -24.79 0.68
N GLY A 14 37.82 -25.50 0.98
CA GLY A 14 36.46 -25.23 0.51
C GLY A 14 35.87 -23.86 0.87
N LYS A 15 34.96 -23.43 -0.01
CA LYS A 15 34.19 -22.17 0.06
C LYS A 15 33.42 -22.05 1.37
N GLN A 16 33.71 -21.01 2.17
CA GLN A 16 32.87 -20.54 3.27
C GLN A 16 31.93 -19.41 2.80
N CYS A 17 30.71 -19.41 3.32
CA CYS A 17 29.73 -18.33 3.22
C CYS A 17 30.32 -17.02 3.82
N PRO A 18 30.00 -15.80 3.33
CA PRO A 18 30.66 -14.57 3.76
C PRO A 18 30.18 -14.11 5.15
N VAL A 19 30.50 -14.87 6.20
CA VAL A 19 30.38 -14.41 7.60
C VAL A 19 31.57 -14.94 8.41
N SER A 20 32.79 -14.61 7.96
CA SER A 20 33.97 -14.67 8.83
C SER A 20 34.99 -13.56 8.57
N ALA A 21 34.58 -12.45 7.93
CA ALA A 21 35.26 -11.19 8.16
C ALA A 21 34.91 -10.76 9.61
N ARG A 22 35.87 -10.94 10.53
CA ARG A 22 35.79 -10.46 11.92
C ARG A 22 35.41 -8.97 11.92
N GLY A 23 34.11 -8.69 12.06
CA GLY A 23 33.54 -7.33 12.03
C GLY A 23 32.01 -7.24 12.08
N SER A 24 31.24 -8.30 11.77
CA SER A 24 29.76 -8.22 11.62
C SER A 24 28.91 -9.05 12.61
N GLY A 25 29.52 -9.86 13.49
CA GLY A 25 28.79 -10.79 14.36
C GLY A 25 27.96 -10.16 15.49
N GLU A 26 28.27 -8.94 15.93
CA GLU A 26 27.48 -8.21 16.93
C GLU A 26 26.28 -7.48 16.32
N ALA A 27 26.43 -6.91 15.12
CA ALA A 27 25.36 -6.17 14.45
C ALA A 27 24.18 -7.08 14.04
N GLY A 28 24.47 -8.30 13.56
CA GLY A 28 23.44 -9.30 13.23
C GLY A 28 22.69 -9.80 14.47
N LYS A 29 23.41 -10.10 15.56
CA LYS A 29 22.80 -10.50 16.85
C LYS A 29 21.94 -9.39 17.45
N SER A 30 22.39 -8.14 17.34
CA SER A 30 21.67 -6.95 17.80
C SER A 30 20.38 -6.72 17.00
N LYS A 31 20.36 -6.91 15.67
CA LYS A 31 19.14 -6.77 14.85
C LYS A 31 18.06 -7.79 15.21
N VAL A 32 18.43 -9.04 15.45
CA VAL A 32 17.47 -10.10 15.87
C VAL A 32 16.81 -9.74 17.20
N GLU A 33 17.61 -9.30 18.18
CA GLU A 33 17.11 -8.91 19.49
C GLU A 33 16.22 -7.65 19.40
N VAL A 34 16.59 -6.66 18.59
CA VAL A 34 15.75 -5.48 18.31
C VAL A 34 14.40 -5.89 17.73
N ASN A 35 14.38 -6.72 16.69
CA ASN A 35 13.14 -7.18 16.06
C ASN A 35 12.25 -7.98 17.01
N LYS A 36 12.85 -8.78 17.90
CA LYS A 36 12.10 -9.48 18.96
C LYS A 36 11.44 -8.50 19.92
N ASN A 37 12.21 -7.53 20.43
CA ASN A 37 11.70 -6.50 21.32
C ASN A 37 10.60 -5.64 20.67
N LEU A 38 10.74 -5.33 19.38
CA LEU A 38 9.70 -4.65 18.61
C LEU A 38 8.41 -5.46 18.56
N LYS A 39 8.48 -6.76 18.26
CA LYS A 39 7.29 -7.62 18.26
C LYS A 39 6.60 -7.64 19.62
N GLU A 40 7.37 -7.69 20.71
CA GLU A 40 6.82 -7.65 22.07
C GLU A 40 6.05 -6.33 22.34
N VAL A 41 6.61 -5.18 21.97
CA VAL A 41 5.96 -3.86 22.08
C VAL A 41 4.66 -3.81 21.25
N TYR A 42 4.72 -4.28 20.01
CA TYR A 42 3.56 -4.19 19.09
C TYR A 42 2.44 -5.17 19.46
N SER A 43 2.77 -6.26 20.17
CA SER A 43 1.79 -7.22 20.67
C SER A 43 1.07 -6.80 21.96
N GLN A 44 1.44 -5.68 22.60
CA GLN A 44 0.83 -5.23 23.86
C GLN A 44 -0.65 -4.82 23.66
N PRO A 45 -1.62 -5.42 24.38
CA PRO A 45 -3.03 -5.03 24.23
C PRO A 45 -3.29 -3.63 24.78
N SER A 46 -4.23 -2.90 24.16
CA SER A 46 -4.67 -1.56 24.57
C SER A 46 -6.13 -1.50 25.00
N ALA A 47 -6.92 -2.57 24.82
CA ALA A 47 -8.37 -2.60 25.05
C ALA A 47 -8.77 -2.22 26.49
N ASP A 48 -7.99 -2.64 27.49
CA ASP A 48 -8.28 -2.37 28.91
C ASP A 48 -7.62 -1.08 29.43
N HIS A 49 -7.07 -0.24 28.54
CA HIS A 49 -6.38 0.98 28.96
C HIS A 49 -7.39 2.05 29.42
N PRO A 50 -7.20 2.70 30.58
CA PRO A 50 -8.18 3.65 31.13
C PRO A 50 -8.36 4.91 30.27
N GLU A 51 -7.36 5.25 29.47
CA GLU A 51 -7.41 6.36 28.51
C GLU A 51 -7.27 5.80 27.07
N PRO A 52 -8.34 5.82 26.25
CA PRO A 52 -8.27 5.34 24.87
C PRO A 52 -7.45 6.32 24.01
N TYR A 53 -6.59 5.78 23.15
CA TYR A 53 -5.89 6.58 22.17
C TYR A 53 -6.78 6.88 20.96
N ILE A 54 -7.06 8.15 20.78
CA ILE A 54 -7.85 8.71 19.67
C ILE A 54 -6.89 9.44 18.73
N HIS A 55 -6.50 8.80 17.63
CA HIS A 55 -5.57 9.39 16.65
C HIS A 55 -6.08 10.75 16.17
N THR A 56 -7.37 10.92 15.91
CA THR A 56 -7.93 12.17 15.38
C THR A 56 -8.03 13.32 16.40
N ALA A 57 -7.65 13.10 17.67
CA ALA A 57 -7.80 14.11 18.72
C ALA A 57 -6.54 14.99 18.83
N HIS A 58 -6.74 16.31 18.86
CA HIS A 58 -5.63 17.27 18.85
C HIS A 58 -4.70 17.16 20.07
N ASN A 59 -5.24 16.88 21.26
CA ASN A 59 -4.44 16.64 22.46
C ASN A 59 -3.55 15.40 22.32
N HIS A 60 -4.05 14.32 21.72
CA HIS A 60 -3.26 13.11 21.47
C HIS A 60 -2.20 13.31 20.41
N HIS A 61 -2.44 14.14 19.38
CA HIS A 61 -1.39 14.55 18.45
C HIS A 61 -0.22 15.25 19.14
N ASN A 62 -0.50 16.14 20.11
CA ASN A 62 0.56 16.81 20.86
C ASN A 62 1.36 15.82 21.71
N VAL A 63 0.69 14.89 22.40
CA VAL A 63 1.38 13.84 23.17
C VAL A 63 2.22 12.94 22.24
N LEU A 64 1.69 12.57 21.08
CA LEU A 64 2.42 11.80 20.07
C LEU A 64 3.68 12.54 19.60
N ASP A 65 3.57 13.83 19.29
CA ASP A 65 4.71 14.67 18.89
C ASP A 65 5.78 14.75 20.01
N ASP A 66 5.35 14.90 21.26
CA ASP A 66 6.25 14.91 22.42
C ASP A 66 6.98 13.57 22.59
N ILE A 67 6.29 12.43 22.42
CA ILE A 67 6.93 11.11 22.49
C ILE A 67 7.93 10.94 21.35
N ILE A 68 7.58 11.32 20.12
CA ILE A 68 8.51 11.22 18.98
C ILE A 68 9.78 12.05 19.23
N ALA A 69 9.64 13.26 19.80
CA ALA A 69 10.78 14.08 20.18
C ALA A 69 11.66 13.36 21.23
N LYS A 70 11.06 12.76 22.27
CA LYS A 70 11.81 11.96 23.25
C LYS A 70 12.53 10.76 22.62
N LEU A 71 11.91 10.05 21.66
CA LEU A 71 12.55 8.95 20.96
C LEU A 71 13.79 9.41 20.17
N GLN A 72 13.77 10.63 19.62
CA GLN A 72 14.90 11.22 18.92
C GLN A 72 15.99 11.70 19.89
N GLU A 73 15.61 12.26 21.04
CA GLU A 73 16.52 12.71 22.09
C GLU A 73 17.19 11.57 22.85
N ALA A 74 16.52 10.41 22.96
CA ALA A 74 17.03 9.23 23.66
C ALA A 74 18.36 8.72 23.08
N GLY A 75 18.54 8.85 21.76
CA GLY A 75 19.80 8.53 21.11
C GLY A 75 19.66 8.22 19.61
N PRO A 76 20.79 8.05 18.91
CA PRO A 76 20.81 7.85 17.47
C PRO A 76 20.45 6.42 17.02
N LYS A 77 20.37 5.44 17.94
CA LYS A 77 20.12 4.04 17.60
C LYS A 77 18.69 3.62 17.92
N VAL A 78 18.18 2.62 17.19
CA VAL A 78 16.84 2.06 17.44
C VAL A 78 16.71 1.48 18.85
N GLU A 79 17.80 0.95 19.41
CA GLU A 79 17.86 0.45 20.78
C GLU A 79 17.55 1.53 21.83
N ASP A 80 17.98 2.78 21.61
CA ASP A 80 17.76 3.90 22.53
C ASP A 80 16.27 4.27 22.55
N ALA A 81 15.65 4.36 21.37
CA ALA A 81 14.21 4.58 21.23
C ALA A 81 13.38 3.43 21.83
N LEU A 82 13.84 2.17 21.70
CA LEU A 82 13.18 1.03 22.33
C LEU A 82 13.18 1.09 23.86
N LEU A 83 14.28 1.57 24.46
CA LEU A 83 14.36 1.77 25.91
C LEU A 83 13.37 2.85 26.36
N GLU A 84 13.33 3.98 25.64
CA GLU A 84 12.39 5.06 25.91
C GLU A 84 10.92 4.60 25.79
N ILE A 85 10.57 3.84 24.75
CA ILE A 85 9.22 3.24 24.62
C ILE A 85 8.88 2.36 25.83
N LYS A 86 9.83 1.54 26.30
CA LYS A 86 9.63 0.68 27.48
C LYS A 86 9.46 1.51 28.76
N GLU A 87 10.10 2.67 28.87
CA GLU A 87 9.88 3.60 29.99
C GLU A 87 8.50 4.25 29.93
N GLN A 88 8.06 4.70 28.74
CA GLN A 88 6.72 5.26 28.56
C GLN A 88 5.61 4.21 28.80
N LEU A 89 5.82 2.95 28.40
CA LEU A 89 4.92 1.85 28.73
C LEU A 89 4.82 1.64 30.26
N LYS A 90 5.95 1.69 30.98
CA LYS A 90 5.96 1.59 32.46
C LYS A 90 5.31 2.78 33.13
N ALA A 91 5.37 3.96 32.52
CA ALA A 91 4.68 5.16 32.97
C ALA A 91 3.16 5.11 32.74
N GLY A 92 2.64 4.06 32.09
CA GLY A 92 1.23 3.86 31.87
C GLY A 92 0.66 4.62 30.68
N LEU A 93 1.48 4.93 29.67
CA LEU A 93 0.99 5.49 28.41
C LEU A 93 0.33 4.40 27.54
N ASN A 94 -0.67 4.81 26.77
CA ASN A 94 -1.43 3.91 25.92
C ASN A 94 -0.52 3.18 24.88
N PRO A 95 -0.56 1.84 24.80
CA PRO A 95 0.26 1.07 23.85
C PRO A 95 0.05 1.42 22.37
N ASP A 96 -1.15 1.84 21.93
CA ASP A 96 -1.40 2.25 20.55
C ASP A 96 -0.67 3.56 20.21
N LEU A 97 -0.69 4.54 21.12
CA LEU A 97 0.07 5.79 20.97
C LEU A 97 1.57 5.50 20.82
N LEU A 98 2.10 4.60 21.65
CA LEU A 98 3.51 4.23 21.64
C LEU A 98 3.89 3.42 20.39
N ARG A 99 3.01 2.52 19.92
CA ARG A 99 3.17 1.82 18.63
C ARG A 99 3.26 2.81 17.48
N GLU A 100 2.39 3.81 17.45
CA GLU A 100 2.39 4.82 16.39
C GLU A 100 3.67 5.66 16.44
N ALA A 101 4.03 6.18 17.62
CA ALA A 101 5.27 6.94 17.82
C ALA A 101 6.51 6.15 17.36
N MET A 102 6.59 4.87 17.75
CA MET A 102 7.70 4.00 17.35
C MET A 102 7.68 3.70 15.85
N SER A 103 6.50 3.53 15.24
CA SER A 103 6.37 3.29 13.80
C SER A 103 6.87 4.49 12.99
N ILE A 104 6.54 5.71 13.42
CA ILE A 104 7.02 6.95 12.82
C ILE A 104 8.54 7.03 12.99
N HIS A 105 9.06 6.86 14.21
CA HIS A 105 10.50 6.87 14.45
C HIS A 105 11.26 5.87 13.57
N LEU A 106 10.82 4.62 13.49
CA LEU A 106 11.45 3.59 12.66
C LEU A 106 11.40 3.90 11.16
N THR A 107 10.32 4.51 10.70
CA THR A 107 10.15 4.87 9.27
C THR A 107 11.15 5.95 8.86
N HIS A 108 11.43 6.91 9.75
CA HIS A 108 12.26 8.07 9.45
C HIS A 108 13.68 8.04 10.06
N SER A 109 14.00 7.07 10.93
CA SER A 109 15.32 6.95 11.54
C SER A 109 16.37 6.48 10.54
N SER A 110 17.48 7.22 10.47
CA SER A 110 18.60 6.86 9.61
C SER A 110 19.26 5.54 10.00
N ASP A 111 19.26 5.16 11.29
CA ASP A 111 19.78 3.88 11.77
C ASP A 111 18.87 2.73 11.32
N ALA A 112 17.55 2.89 11.52
CA ALA A 112 16.56 1.90 11.10
C ALA A 112 16.61 1.64 9.58
N GLN A 113 16.70 2.71 8.78
CA GLN A 113 16.84 2.63 7.33
C GLN A 113 18.13 1.90 6.92
N LYS A 114 19.29 2.28 7.45
CA LYS A 114 20.60 1.66 7.13
C LYS A 114 20.66 0.18 7.53
N ARG A 115 20.01 -0.21 8.63
CA ARG A 115 20.01 -1.58 9.15
C ARG A 115 18.85 -2.43 8.63
N HIS A 116 17.98 -1.86 7.79
CA HIS A 116 16.74 -2.49 7.32
C HIS A 116 15.91 -3.03 8.50
N ILE A 117 15.68 -2.18 9.51
CA ILE A 117 14.79 -2.45 10.64
C ILE A 117 13.47 -1.77 10.29
N HIS A 118 12.41 -2.56 10.15
CA HIS A 118 11.11 -2.09 9.71
C HIS A 118 10.15 -2.01 10.90
N ALA A 119 9.24 -1.04 10.88
CA ALA A 119 8.08 -1.09 11.75
C ALA A 119 7.32 -2.41 11.51
N PRO A 120 6.96 -3.17 12.57
CA PRO A 120 6.15 -4.37 12.44
C PRO A 120 4.85 -4.14 11.64
N ALA A 121 4.47 -5.14 10.83
CA ALA A 121 3.23 -5.09 10.05
C ALA A 121 1.99 -5.36 10.91
N LEU A 122 0.79 -5.03 10.40
CA LEU A 122 -0.46 -5.16 11.15
C LEU A 122 -0.64 -6.56 11.77
N LYS A 123 -0.23 -7.63 11.08
CA LYS A 123 -0.26 -9.01 11.60
C LYS A 123 0.54 -9.24 12.89
N GLU A 124 1.47 -8.35 13.22
CA GLU A 124 2.27 -8.38 14.45
C GLU A 124 1.65 -7.57 15.59
N HIS A 125 0.55 -6.86 15.34
CA HIS A 125 -0.15 -6.05 16.34
C HIS A 125 -1.06 -6.92 17.21
N ALA A 126 -1.35 -6.42 18.42
CA ALA A 126 -2.11 -7.14 19.45
C ALA A 126 -3.43 -7.74 18.95
N ALA A 127 -4.26 -6.98 18.24
CA ALA A 127 -5.56 -7.44 17.74
C ALA A 127 -5.45 -8.67 16.81
N PHE A 128 -4.47 -8.67 15.91
CA PHE A 128 -4.21 -9.80 15.00
C PHE A 128 -3.64 -11.02 15.74
N LYS A 129 -2.68 -10.82 16.64
CA LYS A 129 -2.08 -11.90 17.44
C LYS A 129 -3.10 -12.57 18.36
N HIS A 130 -3.94 -11.78 19.01
CA HIS A 130 -5.04 -12.26 19.86
C HIS A 130 -6.04 -13.05 19.05
N HIS A 131 -6.46 -12.55 17.88
CA HIS A 131 -7.38 -13.26 17.01
C HIS A 131 -6.80 -14.60 16.52
N LYS A 132 -5.54 -14.59 16.05
CA LYS A 132 -4.87 -15.82 15.61
C LYS A 132 -4.81 -16.88 16.72
N THR A 133 -4.45 -16.48 17.94
CA THR A 133 -4.38 -17.38 19.11
C THR A 133 -5.77 -17.92 19.48
N LYS A 134 -6.82 -17.08 19.44
CA LYS A 134 -8.21 -17.51 19.66
C LYS A 134 -8.66 -18.53 18.59
N THR A 135 -8.29 -18.33 17.34
CA THR A 135 -8.64 -19.23 16.23
C THR A 135 -7.89 -20.56 16.31
N GLU A 136 -6.61 -20.55 16.69
CA GLU A 136 -5.81 -21.77 16.88
C GLU A 136 -6.27 -22.60 18.09
N SER A 137 -6.72 -21.93 19.17
CA SER A 137 -7.25 -22.61 20.38
C SER A 137 -8.68 -23.13 20.23
N LYS A 138 -9.50 -22.53 19.35
CA LYS A 138 -10.89 -22.97 19.05
C LYS A 138 -10.99 -23.90 17.84
N ALA A 139 -10.22 -24.99 17.84
CA ALA A 139 -10.45 -26.11 16.92
C ALA A 139 -11.77 -26.88 17.15
N ALA A 140 -12.64 -26.43 18.07
CA ALA A 140 -13.93 -27.04 18.38
C ALA A 140 -14.98 -25.97 18.74
N ASP A 141 -15.69 -25.50 17.71
CA ASP A 141 -17.10 -25.07 17.66
C ASP A 141 -17.24 -23.84 16.76
N PRO A 142 -17.64 -24.00 15.48
CA PRO A 142 -18.00 -22.86 14.66
C PRO A 142 -19.23 -22.21 15.28
N VAL A 143 -19.16 -20.91 15.56
CA VAL A 143 -20.38 -20.11 15.68
C VAL A 143 -21.17 -20.37 14.39
N PRO A 144 -22.41 -20.89 14.43
CA PRO A 144 -23.06 -21.51 13.27
C PRO A 144 -23.32 -20.61 12.05
N THR A 145 -22.95 -19.33 12.10
CA THR A 145 -23.29 -18.29 11.11
C THR A 145 -22.09 -17.52 10.54
N THR A 146 -20.87 -17.66 11.07
CA THR A 146 -19.69 -17.02 10.49
C THR A 146 -19.08 -17.90 9.39
N VAL A 147 -19.23 -17.49 8.13
CA VAL A 147 -18.63 -18.13 6.95
C VAL A 147 -17.69 -17.13 6.29
N SER A 148 -16.47 -17.57 5.97
CA SER A 148 -15.47 -16.71 5.31
C SER A 148 -15.16 -15.42 6.09
N GLY A 149 -15.08 -15.49 7.42
CA GLY A 149 -14.65 -14.36 8.27
C GLY A 149 -15.76 -13.40 8.73
N GLU A 150 -17.00 -13.53 8.23
CA GLU A 150 -18.14 -12.69 8.66
C GLU A 150 -19.48 -13.45 8.68
N ILE A 151 -20.55 -12.78 9.11
CA ILE A 151 -21.93 -13.30 9.00
C ILE A 151 -22.49 -12.98 7.62
N VAL A 152 -22.72 -14.01 6.81
CA VAL A 152 -23.20 -13.89 5.42
C VAL A 152 -24.66 -14.35 5.32
N THR A 153 -25.59 -13.40 5.20
CA THR A 153 -27.03 -13.64 5.07
C THR A 153 -27.64 -12.70 4.02
N ALA A 154 -28.87 -12.95 3.59
CA ALA A 154 -29.57 -12.03 2.69
C ALA A 154 -29.73 -10.60 3.28
N ASP A 155 -29.75 -10.48 4.61
CA ASP A 155 -29.86 -9.19 5.30
C ASP A 155 -28.52 -8.44 5.36
N THR A 156 -27.39 -9.16 5.36
CA THR A 156 -26.03 -8.58 5.43
C THR A 156 -25.35 -8.45 4.06
N LEU A 157 -25.87 -9.11 3.02
CA LEU A 157 -25.37 -9.06 1.63
C LEU A 157 -26.01 -7.95 0.78
N GLN A 158 -26.16 -6.76 1.35
CA GLN A 158 -26.79 -5.63 0.67
C GLN A 158 -25.88 -4.40 0.63
N GLY A 159 -26.10 -3.55 -0.38
CA GLY A 159 -25.33 -2.32 -0.59
C GLY A 159 -23.80 -2.53 -0.47
N PRO A 160 -23.10 -1.75 0.38
CA PRO A 160 -21.66 -1.88 0.53
C PRO A 160 -21.24 -3.22 1.14
N GLY A 161 -22.14 -3.99 1.77
CA GLY A 161 -21.84 -5.31 2.30
C GLY A 161 -21.15 -6.22 1.28
N LEU A 162 -21.51 -6.17 -0.01
CA LEU A 162 -20.91 -7.01 -1.06
C LEU A 162 -19.39 -6.81 -1.23
N LEU A 163 -18.89 -5.61 -0.98
CA LEU A 163 -17.49 -5.23 -1.21
C LEU A 163 -16.60 -5.40 0.03
N SER A 164 -17.05 -6.15 1.05
CA SER A 164 -16.25 -6.34 2.27
C SER A 164 -14.90 -6.99 1.99
N TYR A 165 -14.80 -7.94 1.05
CA TYR A 165 -13.50 -8.53 0.68
C TYR A 165 -12.45 -7.52 0.19
N TRP A 166 -12.90 -6.43 -0.43
CA TRP A 166 -12.01 -5.37 -0.91
C TRP A 166 -11.63 -4.45 0.24
N ARG A 167 -12.63 -4.05 1.05
CA ARG A 167 -12.43 -3.16 2.20
C ARG A 167 -11.65 -3.80 3.35
N ASP A 168 -11.81 -5.10 3.53
CA ASP A 168 -11.18 -5.91 4.56
C ASP A 168 -9.89 -6.59 4.09
N ASP A 169 -9.47 -6.37 2.84
CA ASP A 169 -8.20 -6.88 2.32
C ASP A 169 -7.07 -6.44 3.25
N TYR A 170 -6.29 -7.42 3.71
CA TYR A 170 -5.23 -7.18 4.69
C TYR A 170 -4.15 -6.25 4.12
N ASP A 171 -3.73 -6.49 2.88
CA ASP A 171 -2.61 -5.77 2.26
C ASP A 171 -2.99 -4.31 1.98
N MET A 172 -4.27 -4.04 1.68
CA MET A 172 -4.82 -2.69 1.52
C MET A 172 -4.83 -1.93 2.85
N ASN A 173 -5.35 -2.54 3.91
CA ASN A 173 -5.39 -1.90 5.23
C ASN A 173 -3.99 -1.67 5.79
N ASP A 174 -3.07 -2.61 5.59
CA ASP A 174 -1.68 -2.47 6.01
C ASP A 174 -0.93 -1.40 5.20
N ALA A 175 -1.22 -1.27 3.90
CA ALA A 175 -0.66 -0.22 3.05
C ALA A 175 -1.19 1.17 3.48
N HIS A 176 -2.49 1.30 3.69
CA HIS A 176 -3.13 2.54 4.15
C HIS A 176 -2.62 2.96 5.54
N TYR A 177 -2.54 2.02 6.47
CA TYR A 177 -1.96 2.26 7.80
C TYR A 177 -0.53 2.79 7.68
N HIS A 178 0.33 2.12 6.89
CA HIS A 178 1.71 2.57 6.73
C HIS A 178 1.83 3.89 5.97
N TRP A 179 0.95 4.18 5.00
CA TRP A 179 0.92 5.47 4.31
C TRP A 179 0.71 6.63 5.29
N HIS A 180 -0.15 6.47 6.30
CA HIS A 180 -0.33 7.46 7.36
C HIS A 180 0.81 7.52 8.38
N ILE A 181 1.60 6.45 8.53
CA ILE A 181 2.87 6.51 9.29
C ILE A 181 3.92 7.32 8.53
N VAL A 182 3.97 7.18 7.20
CA VAL A 182 4.89 7.90 6.32
C VAL A 182 4.51 9.38 6.20
N TYR A 183 3.23 9.67 6.02
CA TYR A 183 2.69 11.02 5.82
C TYR A 183 1.70 11.36 6.92
N ARG A 184 2.16 12.16 7.89
CA ARG A 184 1.35 12.64 9.01
C ARG A 184 0.56 13.88 8.57
N GLY A 185 -0.74 13.92 8.88
CA GLY A 185 -1.63 15.04 8.51
C GLY A 185 -1.51 16.24 9.43
N ALA A 186 -2.43 16.39 10.39
CA ALA A 186 -2.48 17.56 11.29
C ALA A 186 -1.36 17.64 12.36
N GLY A 187 -0.49 16.64 12.46
CA GLY A 187 0.61 16.54 13.44
C GLY A 187 1.98 16.53 12.76
N GLY A 188 3.02 17.03 13.46
CA GLY A 188 4.40 17.15 12.91
C GLY A 188 4.96 18.58 12.87
N ASP A 189 6.23 18.73 12.51
CA ASP A 189 6.94 20.00 12.24
C ASP A 189 8.06 19.71 11.22
N ASN A 190 8.03 20.30 10.03
CA ASN A 190 9.05 20.04 9.01
C ASN A 190 10.48 20.43 9.41
N ALA A 191 10.66 21.29 10.42
CA ALA A 191 11.97 21.72 10.89
C ALA A 191 12.66 20.73 11.85
N VAL A 192 11.90 19.85 12.50
CA VAL A 192 12.39 18.96 13.57
C VAL A 192 11.87 17.53 13.40
N ASN A 193 10.63 17.40 12.95
CA ASN A 193 9.94 16.15 12.68
C ASN A 193 10.19 15.73 11.22
N THR A 194 11.33 15.07 10.99
CA THR A 194 11.55 14.12 9.90
C THR A 194 10.95 14.54 8.55
N ARG A 195 11.45 15.68 8.05
CA ARG A 195 11.32 16.26 6.70
C ARG A 195 10.61 15.29 5.71
N THR A 196 9.40 15.64 5.28
CA THR A 196 8.51 14.85 4.41
C THR A 196 8.67 15.22 2.93
N ILE A 197 7.98 14.52 2.04
CA ILE A 197 8.02 14.84 0.61
C ILE A 197 7.30 16.16 0.30
N ASN A 198 7.81 16.93 -0.65
CA ASN A 198 7.07 18.08 -1.15
C ASN A 198 5.73 17.65 -1.75
N ARG A 199 4.77 18.58 -1.78
CA ARG A 199 3.43 18.35 -2.34
C ARG A 199 2.59 17.29 -1.58
N GLN A 200 2.80 17.15 -0.27
CA GLN A 200 2.08 16.17 0.57
C GLN A 200 0.55 16.34 0.53
N GLY A 201 0.03 17.57 0.44
CA GLY A 201 -1.41 17.80 0.31
C GLY A 201 -1.96 17.27 -1.03
N GLU A 202 -1.17 17.38 -2.10
CA GLU A 202 -1.54 16.82 -3.40
C GLU A 202 -1.50 15.29 -3.37
N LEU A 203 -0.50 14.72 -2.69
CA LEU A 203 -0.38 13.29 -2.48
C LEU A 203 -1.55 12.73 -1.66
N PHE A 204 -2.00 13.46 -0.65
CA PHE A 204 -3.20 13.13 0.13
C PHE A 204 -4.42 13.06 -0.78
N LEU A 205 -4.70 14.10 -1.58
CA LEU A 205 -5.85 14.10 -2.50
C LEU A 205 -5.74 13.01 -3.56
N TYR A 206 -4.55 12.83 -4.15
CA TYR A 206 -4.31 11.82 -5.18
C TYR A 206 -4.54 10.40 -4.64
N THR A 207 -3.93 10.06 -3.51
CA THR A 207 -4.00 8.71 -2.92
C THR A 207 -5.45 8.34 -2.63
N HIS A 208 -6.16 9.21 -1.91
CA HIS A 208 -7.55 9.00 -1.54
C HIS A 208 -8.49 8.97 -2.76
N SER A 209 -8.26 9.84 -3.75
CA SER A 209 -9.00 9.82 -5.01
C SER A 209 -8.78 8.53 -5.81
N GLN A 210 -7.54 8.01 -5.86
CA GLN A 210 -7.22 6.75 -6.54
C GLN A 210 -7.82 5.53 -5.82
N MET A 211 -7.79 5.50 -4.48
CA MET A 211 -8.48 4.47 -3.69
C MET A 211 -9.97 4.43 -4.02
N LEU A 212 -10.60 5.61 -4.10
CA LEU A 212 -12.02 5.72 -4.42
C LEU A 212 -12.35 5.31 -5.85
N ALA A 213 -11.56 5.75 -6.84
CA ALA A 213 -11.74 5.36 -8.23
C ALA A 213 -11.72 3.83 -8.39
N ARG A 214 -10.81 3.17 -7.67
CA ARG A 214 -10.67 1.71 -7.63
C ARG A 214 -11.85 1.05 -6.91
N TYR A 215 -12.31 1.60 -5.80
CA TYR A 215 -13.47 1.10 -5.06
C TYR A 215 -14.78 1.24 -5.87
N GLU A 216 -14.99 2.36 -6.56
CA GLU A 216 -16.16 2.57 -7.43
C GLU A 216 -16.12 1.65 -8.67
N ALA A 217 -14.95 1.47 -9.29
CA ALA A 217 -14.78 0.49 -10.35
C ALA A 217 -15.09 -0.93 -9.85
N GLU A 218 -14.68 -1.28 -8.64
CA GLU A 218 -15.01 -2.56 -8.00
C GLU A 218 -16.52 -2.70 -7.75
N GLY A 219 -17.19 -1.65 -7.28
CA GLY A 219 -18.64 -1.63 -7.14
C GLY A 219 -19.36 -1.92 -8.46
N LEU A 220 -18.92 -1.32 -9.56
CA LEU A 220 -19.47 -1.56 -10.90
C LEU A 220 -19.25 -2.99 -11.41
N CYS A 221 -18.20 -3.68 -10.94
CA CYS A 221 -17.98 -5.11 -11.20
C CYS A 221 -19.09 -6.00 -10.59
N TRP A 222 -19.81 -5.48 -9.59
CA TRP A 222 -20.94 -6.14 -8.92
C TRP A 222 -22.28 -5.45 -9.15
N GLY A 223 -22.34 -4.47 -10.06
CA GLY A 223 -23.56 -3.72 -10.37
C GLY A 223 -24.03 -2.82 -9.22
N GLN A 224 -23.14 -2.42 -8.32
CA GLN A 224 -23.43 -1.40 -7.31
C GLN A 224 -23.46 0.00 -7.95
N PRO A 225 -24.26 0.93 -7.41
CA PRO A 225 -24.18 2.34 -7.82
C PRO A 225 -22.83 2.94 -7.41
N LEU A 226 -22.47 4.06 -8.06
CA LEU A 226 -21.37 4.90 -7.62
C LEU A 226 -21.60 5.41 -6.20
N VAL A 227 -20.51 5.70 -5.49
CA VAL A 227 -20.53 6.14 -4.10
C VAL A 227 -21.12 7.55 -4.03
N ARG A 228 -22.13 7.72 -3.20
CA ARG A 228 -22.66 9.05 -2.88
C ARG A 228 -21.63 9.83 -2.05
N SER A 229 -21.44 11.10 -2.38
CA SER A 229 -20.57 12.00 -1.62
C SER A 229 -21.23 12.53 -0.36
N TRP A 230 -20.50 12.58 0.75
CA TRP A 230 -20.95 13.18 2.02
C TRP A 230 -20.82 14.72 1.99
N ASN A 231 -21.42 15.38 0.99
CA ASN A 231 -21.35 16.84 0.81
C ASN A 231 -22.26 17.60 1.80
N LEU A 232 -23.35 16.95 2.23
CA LEU A 232 -24.34 17.49 3.15
C LEU A 232 -24.18 16.78 4.50
N TYR A 233 -23.79 17.53 5.54
CA TYR A 233 -23.41 16.96 6.84
C TYR A 233 -24.59 16.64 7.76
N ASP A 234 -25.81 16.79 7.25
CA ASP A 234 -27.07 16.36 7.85
C ASP A 234 -27.64 15.10 7.19
N GLU A 235 -26.90 14.48 6.27
CA GLU A 235 -27.28 13.19 5.67
C GLU A 235 -27.20 12.02 6.66
N VAL A 236 -27.82 10.91 6.24
CA VAL A 236 -27.83 9.63 6.94
C VAL A 236 -27.03 8.58 6.15
N LEU A 237 -26.43 7.64 6.85
CA LEU A 237 -25.86 6.41 6.31
C LEU A 237 -26.98 5.38 6.15
N GLU A 238 -27.50 5.20 4.93
CA GLU A 238 -28.60 4.27 4.64
C GLU A 238 -28.31 2.84 5.14
N TRP A 239 -27.05 2.41 5.04
CA TRP A 239 -26.59 1.11 5.48
C TRP A 239 -25.88 1.23 6.83
N GLY A 240 -26.16 0.29 7.73
CA GLY A 240 -25.36 0.12 8.94
C GLY A 240 -24.05 -0.60 8.64
N TYR A 241 -23.13 -0.60 9.60
CA TYR A 241 -21.86 -1.30 9.53
C TYR A 241 -21.54 -1.97 10.86
N GLN A 242 -20.94 -3.15 10.79
CA GLN A 242 -20.37 -3.85 11.93
C GLN A 242 -18.93 -4.21 11.59
N PRO A 243 -17.96 -3.91 12.46
CA PRO A 243 -16.60 -4.39 12.31
C PRO A 243 -16.55 -5.91 12.17
N VAL A 244 -15.51 -6.43 11.52
CA VAL A 244 -15.26 -7.87 11.46
C VAL A 244 -15.23 -8.45 12.88
N PRO A 245 -15.69 -9.69 13.12
CA PRO A 245 -15.92 -10.20 14.49
C PRO A 245 -14.74 -10.06 15.45
N ALA A 246 -13.51 -10.19 14.94
CA ALA A 246 -12.30 -10.04 15.73
C ALA A 246 -12.02 -8.62 16.24
N LEU A 247 -12.60 -7.60 15.58
CA LEU A 247 -12.42 -6.18 15.91
C LEU A 247 -13.54 -5.62 16.78
N GLN A 248 -14.62 -6.36 16.99
CA GLN A 248 -15.78 -5.91 17.80
C GLN A 248 -15.44 -5.77 19.29
N GLU A 249 -14.35 -6.38 19.76
CA GLU A 249 -13.81 -6.18 21.12
C GLU A 249 -13.18 -4.77 21.29
N TYR A 250 -12.80 -4.11 20.19
CA TYR A 250 -12.08 -2.83 20.20
C TYR A 250 -12.90 -1.67 19.62
N TYR A 251 -13.85 -1.97 18.73
CA TYR A 251 -14.59 -0.97 17.97
C TYR A 251 -16.07 -1.31 17.86
N SER A 252 -16.89 -0.27 17.89
CA SER A 252 -18.34 -0.37 17.73
C SER A 252 -18.76 -0.17 16.27
N GLY A 253 -19.88 -0.77 15.90
CA GLY A 253 -20.58 -0.50 14.65
C GLY A 253 -21.62 0.61 14.77
N TYR A 254 -22.45 0.76 13.74
CA TYR A 254 -23.61 1.64 13.74
C TYR A 254 -24.78 1.01 12.99
N GLY A 255 -26.00 1.35 13.40
CA GLY A 255 -27.22 0.89 12.75
C GLY A 255 -27.50 1.63 11.43
N PRO A 256 -28.40 1.08 10.58
CA PRO A 256 -28.91 1.81 9.41
C PRO A 256 -29.50 3.18 9.78
N PHE A 257 -29.38 4.12 8.85
CA PHE A 257 -29.83 5.51 8.96
C PHE A 257 -29.18 6.32 10.09
N SER A 258 -27.98 5.91 10.53
CA SER A 258 -27.19 6.72 11.47
C SER A 258 -26.70 8.02 10.81
N SER A 259 -26.62 9.11 11.57
CA SER A 259 -26.11 10.40 11.12
C SER A 259 -25.13 11.00 12.12
N TRP A 260 -24.36 11.99 11.69
CA TRP A 260 -23.57 12.78 12.63
C TRP A 260 -24.46 13.47 13.67
N TYR A 261 -24.01 13.46 14.91
CA TYR A 261 -24.59 14.30 15.95
C TYR A 261 -24.28 15.76 15.64
N ARG A 262 -25.31 16.60 15.49
CA ARG A 262 -25.14 18.02 15.14
C ARG A 262 -24.24 18.79 16.12
N VAL A 263 -24.32 18.44 17.41
CA VAL A 263 -23.45 19.00 18.46
C VAL A 263 -22.47 17.92 18.91
N ARG A 264 -22.96 16.92 19.64
CA ARG A 264 -22.14 15.84 20.24
C ARG A 264 -23.01 14.62 20.54
N ASN A 265 -22.41 13.44 20.60
CA ASN A 265 -23.06 12.26 21.15
C ASN A 265 -23.31 12.46 22.66
N PRO A 266 -24.57 12.37 23.13
CA PRO A 266 -24.90 12.61 24.54
C PRO A 266 -24.29 11.58 25.50
N ASP A 267 -24.02 10.36 25.02
CA ASP A 267 -23.52 9.25 25.84
C ASP A 267 -21.99 9.24 25.98
N MET A 268 -21.29 9.97 25.13
CA MET A 268 -19.83 10.09 25.19
C MET A 268 -19.45 11.03 26.35
N ALA A 269 -18.25 10.97 26.92
CA ALA A 269 -17.80 12.01 27.85
C ALA A 269 -17.51 13.33 27.12
N ASP A 270 -17.87 14.48 27.70
CA ASP A 270 -17.47 15.76 27.13
C ASP A 270 -15.99 16.02 27.44
N ILE A 271 -15.23 16.34 26.41
CA ILE A 271 -13.81 16.67 26.53
C ILE A 271 -13.70 18.19 26.32
N PRO A 272 -13.37 18.96 27.38
CA PRO A 272 -13.28 20.41 27.28
C PRO A 272 -12.34 20.87 26.16
N GLY A 273 -12.83 21.75 25.29
CA GLY A 273 -12.06 22.29 24.16
C GLY A 273 -11.99 21.40 22.92
N VAL A 274 -12.68 20.24 22.91
CA VAL A 274 -12.67 19.30 21.77
C VAL A 274 -14.01 19.27 21.04
N THR A 275 -15.14 19.49 21.73
CA THR A 275 -16.48 19.43 21.12
C THR A 275 -16.69 20.57 20.11
N ILE A 276 -16.44 20.27 18.84
CA ILE A 276 -16.78 21.09 17.68
C ILE A 276 -18.07 20.54 17.06
N GLY A 277 -19.06 21.41 16.89
CA GLY A 277 -20.34 21.06 16.27
C GLY A 277 -20.23 21.00 14.75
N VAL A 278 -21.18 20.31 14.11
CA VAL A 278 -21.24 20.20 12.65
C VAL A 278 -21.33 21.57 11.97
N GLY A 279 -21.96 22.56 12.62
CA GLY A 279 -22.06 23.92 12.11
C GLY A 279 -20.71 24.65 11.94
N ASP A 280 -19.68 24.30 12.72
CA ASP A 280 -18.34 24.86 12.53
C ASP A 280 -17.61 24.18 11.37
N MET A 281 -17.82 22.86 11.19
CA MET A 281 -17.32 22.15 10.02
C MET A 281 -17.95 22.65 8.72
N GLU A 282 -19.24 22.97 8.73
CA GLU A 282 -19.93 23.59 7.59
C GLU A 282 -19.27 24.92 7.20
N LYS A 283 -18.87 25.75 8.17
CA LYS A 283 -18.10 26.98 7.90
C LYS A 283 -16.75 26.68 7.27
N TRP A 284 -15.99 25.73 7.80
CA TRP A 284 -14.70 25.33 7.23
C TRP A 284 -14.85 24.83 5.79
N ARG A 285 -15.82 23.96 5.54
CA ARG A 285 -16.17 23.45 4.20
C ARG A 285 -16.45 24.60 3.24
N ASP A 286 -17.31 25.54 3.63
CA ASP A 286 -17.73 26.65 2.80
C ASP A 286 -16.57 27.64 2.54
N ASN A 287 -15.70 27.86 3.53
CA ASN A 287 -14.50 28.69 3.38
C ASN A 287 -13.48 28.07 2.41
N ILE A 288 -13.28 26.75 2.44
CA ILE A 288 -12.41 26.04 1.48
C ILE A 288 -13.03 26.11 0.07
N TYR A 289 -14.34 25.94 -0.07
CA TYR A 289 -15.02 26.13 -1.36
C TYR A 289 -14.84 27.56 -1.89
N GLU A 290 -14.96 28.58 -1.05
CA GLU A 290 -14.75 29.96 -1.48
C GLU A 290 -13.28 30.22 -1.85
N ALA A 291 -12.31 29.61 -1.15
CA ALA A 291 -10.89 29.70 -1.53
C ALA A 291 -10.63 29.09 -2.92
N ILE A 292 -11.22 27.94 -3.24
CA ILE A 292 -11.18 27.35 -4.58
C ILE A 292 -11.85 28.29 -5.60
N LYS A 293 -13.04 28.79 -5.29
CA LYS A 293 -13.82 29.63 -6.21
C LYS A 293 -13.18 30.98 -6.50
N THR A 294 -12.50 31.58 -5.52
CA THR A 294 -11.80 32.86 -5.68
C THR A 294 -10.38 32.68 -6.19
N GLY A 295 -9.78 31.52 -5.95
CA GLY A 295 -8.38 31.23 -6.28
C GLY A 295 -7.40 31.86 -5.31
N VAL A 296 -7.85 32.20 -4.10
CA VAL A 296 -7.00 32.81 -3.07
C VAL A 296 -7.23 32.13 -1.73
N ILE A 297 -6.14 31.95 -0.97
CA ILE A 297 -6.17 31.50 0.41
C ILE A 297 -5.88 32.69 1.31
N THR A 298 -6.73 32.91 2.31
CA THR A 298 -6.55 33.93 3.34
C THR A 298 -5.38 33.56 4.22
N THR A 299 -4.42 34.47 4.30
CA THR A 299 -3.35 34.42 5.29
C THR A 299 -3.53 35.54 6.30
N LYS A 300 -2.91 35.39 7.46
CA LYS A 300 -2.86 36.40 8.50
C LYS A 300 -1.46 36.53 9.10
N LYS A 301 -1.17 37.72 9.58
CA LYS A 301 0.01 38.01 10.40
C LYS A 301 -0.43 38.80 11.62
N VAL A 302 -0.21 38.24 12.80
CA VAL A 302 -0.51 38.92 14.07
C VAL A 302 0.66 39.83 14.41
N THR A 303 0.39 41.12 14.53
CA THR A 303 1.39 42.13 14.93
C THR A 303 0.93 42.85 16.19
N LYS A 304 1.83 43.60 16.84
CA LYS A 304 1.48 44.49 17.95
C LYS A 304 0.47 45.59 17.59
N TYR A 305 0.21 45.83 16.30
CA TYR A 305 -0.74 46.81 15.78
C TYR A 305 -2.06 46.19 15.28
N GLY A 306 -2.25 44.88 15.48
CA GLY A 306 -3.42 44.13 15.00
C GLY A 306 -3.05 43.07 13.97
N THR A 307 -4.09 42.45 13.40
CA THR A 307 -3.96 41.38 12.41
C THR A 307 -3.97 41.95 11.00
N GLN A 308 -2.91 41.66 10.24
CA GLN A 308 -2.81 42.00 8.81
C GLN A 308 -3.17 40.77 7.97
N SER A 309 -3.62 40.97 6.73
CA SER A 309 -3.89 39.87 5.77
C SER A 309 -3.19 40.12 4.44
N ASN A 310 -2.64 39.06 3.86
CA ASN A 310 -1.99 39.08 2.54
C ASN A 310 -2.34 37.79 1.77
N PRO A 311 -3.42 37.78 0.95
CA PRO A 311 -3.92 36.55 0.34
C PRO A 311 -2.88 35.82 -0.52
N LEU A 312 -2.78 34.50 -0.33
CA LEU A 312 -1.95 33.61 -1.15
C LEU A 312 -2.69 33.26 -2.44
N LEU A 313 -2.05 33.47 -3.59
CA LEU A 313 -2.64 33.17 -4.90
C LEU A 313 -2.47 31.69 -5.25
N LEU A 314 -3.58 31.04 -5.60
CA LEU A 314 -3.59 29.68 -6.13
C LEU A 314 -3.29 29.72 -7.63
N THR A 315 -2.45 28.80 -8.09
CA THR A 315 -2.09 28.59 -9.49
C THR A 315 -2.42 27.16 -9.90
N GLY A 316 -2.35 26.85 -11.19
CA GLY A 316 -2.51 25.49 -11.65
C GLY A 316 -1.52 24.49 -11.03
N GLU A 317 -0.30 24.93 -10.69
CA GLU A 317 0.76 24.07 -10.17
C GLU A 317 0.63 23.80 -8.67
N ASN A 318 0.10 24.77 -7.90
CA ASN A 318 0.06 24.66 -6.44
C ASN A 318 -1.32 24.30 -5.87
N ILE A 319 -2.39 24.43 -6.66
CA ILE A 319 -3.76 24.40 -6.12
C ILE A 319 -4.10 23.08 -5.42
N LEU A 320 -3.79 21.94 -6.04
CA LEU A 320 -4.13 20.64 -5.45
C LEU A 320 -3.35 20.41 -4.16
N ASN A 321 -2.09 20.87 -4.09
CA ASN A 321 -1.30 20.77 -2.87
C ASN A 321 -1.89 21.62 -1.74
N TYR A 322 -2.18 22.89 -2.01
CA TYR A 322 -2.75 23.76 -0.98
C TYR A 322 -4.12 23.30 -0.52
N ILE A 323 -5.02 22.94 -1.44
CA ILE A 323 -6.36 22.46 -1.07
C ILE A 323 -6.30 21.15 -0.29
N GLY A 324 -5.47 20.19 -0.71
CA GLY A 324 -5.29 18.95 0.04
C GLY A 324 -4.69 19.18 1.42
N GLY A 325 -3.72 20.10 1.53
CA GLY A 325 -3.15 20.47 2.82
C GLY A 325 -4.13 21.20 3.75
N LEU A 326 -5.06 22.01 3.22
CA LEU A 326 -6.12 22.64 4.02
C LEU A 326 -7.09 21.59 4.56
N LEU A 327 -7.49 20.63 3.72
CA LEU A 327 -8.41 19.56 4.12
C LEU A 327 -7.81 18.71 5.24
N ASP A 328 -6.54 18.32 5.10
CA ASP A 328 -5.81 17.48 6.06
C ASP A 328 -5.11 18.29 7.18
N ALA A 329 -5.35 19.60 7.25
CA ALA A 329 -4.80 20.51 8.27
C ALA A 329 -3.28 20.53 8.41
N GLN A 330 -2.59 20.41 7.27
CA GLN A 330 -1.14 20.40 7.13
C GLN A 330 -0.50 21.80 7.29
N TYR A 331 -1.05 22.64 8.18
CA TYR A 331 -0.67 24.06 8.29
C TYR A 331 0.81 24.30 8.58
N LYS A 332 1.43 23.40 9.35
CA LYS A 332 2.85 23.45 9.68
C LYS A 332 3.76 23.03 8.52
N PHE A 333 3.20 22.41 7.49
CA PHE A 333 3.92 21.92 6.32
C PHE A 333 3.87 22.86 5.12
N PHE A 334 2.99 23.86 5.14
CA PHE A 334 3.01 24.91 4.12
C PHE A 334 4.29 25.72 4.21
N ASP A 335 4.79 26.12 3.03
CA ASP A 335 5.88 27.07 2.94
C ASP A 335 5.50 28.34 3.72
N LYS A 336 6.40 28.83 4.56
CA LYS A 336 6.19 30.11 5.26
C LYS A 336 6.04 31.18 4.20
N ALA A 337 4.91 31.89 4.20
CA ALA A 337 4.73 32.99 3.28
C ALA A 337 5.75 34.10 3.59
N ASP A 338 6.13 34.85 2.55
CA ASP A 338 7.02 36.01 2.68
C ASP A 338 6.54 36.94 3.81
N ASP A 339 7.49 37.57 4.50
CA ASP A 339 7.23 38.50 5.60
C ASP A 339 6.51 37.91 6.84
N GLY A 340 6.38 36.59 6.96
CA GLY A 340 5.85 35.94 8.18
C GLY A 340 4.33 35.91 8.28
N PHE A 341 3.64 35.87 7.13
CA PHE A 341 2.22 35.52 7.07
C PHE A 341 2.03 34.00 7.17
N GLU A 342 0.94 33.59 7.82
CA GLU A 342 0.55 32.18 7.97
C GLU A 342 -0.88 31.99 7.49
N ILE A 343 -1.21 30.80 7.00
CA ILE A 343 -2.58 30.46 6.62
C ILE A 343 -3.49 30.52 7.86
N ASP A 344 -4.69 31.09 7.69
CA ASP A 344 -5.64 31.26 8.79
C ASP A 344 -6.31 29.93 9.17
N LYS A 345 -5.65 29.16 10.05
CA LYS A 345 -6.12 27.83 10.49
C LYS A 345 -7.49 27.85 11.17
N GLU A 346 -7.89 28.96 11.80
CA GLU A 346 -9.21 29.11 12.41
C GLU A 346 -10.31 29.26 11.35
N LEU A 347 -9.98 29.85 10.20
CA LEU A 347 -10.89 30.00 9.07
C LEU A 347 -11.11 28.66 8.34
N TYR A 348 -10.07 27.86 8.16
CA TYR A 348 -10.11 26.62 7.36
C TYR A 348 -10.23 25.33 8.18
N GLY A 349 -9.88 25.37 9.47
CA GLY A 349 -10.16 24.31 10.43
C GLY A 349 -9.39 23.01 10.21
N ILE A 350 -9.98 21.89 10.61
CA ILE A 350 -9.36 20.56 10.56
C ILE A 350 -10.29 19.54 9.90
N LEU A 351 -10.85 19.92 8.74
CA LEU A 351 -12.06 19.33 8.18
C LEU A 351 -11.99 17.81 8.02
N TYR A 352 -10.97 17.28 7.33
CA TYR A 352 -10.84 15.85 7.07
C TYR A 352 -10.78 15.03 8.36
N ASN A 353 -9.81 15.35 9.22
CA ASN A 353 -9.53 14.63 10.47
C ASN A 353 -10.69 14.72 11.45
N TYR A 354 -11.36 15.86 11.53
CA TYR A 354 -12.52 16.01 12.42
C TYR A 354 -13.76 15.30 11.88
N GLY A 355 -13.93 15.23 10.56
CA GLY A 355 -14.97 14.40 9.93
C GLY A 355 -14.83 12.92 10.26
N LEU A 356 -13.61 12.38 10.24
CA LEU A 356 -13.35 11.01 10.72
C LEU A 356 -13.80 10.84 12.18
N GLY A 357 -13.48 11.82 13.04
CA GLY A 357 -13.92 11.86 14.43
C GLY A 357 -15.46 11.86 14.60
N LYS A 358 -16.20 12.56 13.74
CA LYS A 358 -17.67 12.54 13.76
C LYS A 358 -18.26 11.19 13.33
N PHE A 359 -17.63 10.48 12.39
CA PHE A 359 -18.02 9.11 12.07
C PHE A 359 -17.73 8.13 13.22
N ALA A 360 -16.59 8.28 13.88
CA ALA A 360 -16.24 7.51 15.06
C ALA A 360 -17.23 7.75 16.22
N GLU A 361 -17.54 9.02 16.51
CA GLU A 361 -18.49 9.44 17.54
C GLU A 361 -19.91 8.90 17.28
N MET A 362 -20.36 8.91 16.01
CA MET A 362 -21.67 8.38 15.63
C MET A 362 -21.86 6.92 16.02
N SER A 363 -20.77 6.15 16.04
CA SER A 363 -20.73 4.73 16.39
C SER A 363 -20.58 4.47 17.89
N TYR A 364 -20.27 5.50 18.69
CA TYR A 364 -20.04 5.37 20.12
C TYR A 364 -21.34 5.00 20.86
N ARG A 365 -21.29 3.97 21.70
CA ARG A 365 -22.41 3.52 22.54
C ARG A 365 -21.90 3.17 23.93
N ALA A 366 -22.44 3.81 24.97
CA ALA A 366 -22.09 3.47 26.36
C ALA A 366 -22.50 2.04 26.75
N ALA A 367 -23.50 1.47 26.07
CA ALA A 367 -23.94 0.09 26.26
C ALA A 367 -22.98 -0.95 25.67
N ASP A 368 -22.11 -0.57 24.73
CA ASP A 368 -21.15 -1.43 24.05
C ASP A 368 -19.73 -1.10 24.55
N ASP A 369 -19.56 -1.14 25.87
CA ASP A 369 -18.31 -0.83 26.60
C ASP A 369 -17.72 0.58 26.35
N GLY A 370 -18.46 1.47 25.68
CA GLY A 370 -17.99 2.81 25.33
C GLY A 370 -16.93 2.81 24.23
N ASN A 371 -16.94 1.82 23.32
CA ASN A 371 -16.02 1.78 22.19
C ASN A 371 -16.44 2.75 21.08
N TYR A 372 -15.45 3.37 20.43
CA TYR A 372 -15.64 4.22 19.25
C TYR A 372 -15.74 3.40 17.96
N GLY A 373 -16.23 4.01 16.89
CA GLY A 373 -16.21 3.40 15.56
C GLY A 373 -14.80 3.33 14.95
N LEU A 374 -14.62 2.43 13.97
CA LEU A 374 -13.34 2.17 13.30
C LEU A 374 -12.69 3.42 12.68
N MET A 375 -13.49 4.42 12.29
CA MET A 375 -13.03 5.69 11.73
C MET A 375 -12.15 6.52 12.67
N ILE A 376 -12.03 6.14 13.95
CA ILE A 376 -11.14 6.78 14.92
C ILE A 376 -9.65 6.47 14.69
N SER A 377 -9.36 5.42 13.91
CA SER A 377 -8.03 4.84 13.78
C SER A 377 -7.67 4.53 12.33
N ASN A 378 -6.44 4.87 11.94
CA ASN A 378 -5.85 4.48 10.66
C ASN A 378 -5.64 2.96 10.53
N PHE A 379 -5.80 2.20 11.63
CA PHE A 379 -5.72 0.74 11.67
C PHE A 379 -6.76 0.04 10.79
N GLY A 380 -7.96 0.61 10.65
CA GLY A 380 -9.04 -0.05 9.93
C GLY A 380 -10.13 0.87 9.39
N ALA A 381 -9.90 2.18 9.30
CA ALA A 381 -10.86 3.13 8.73
C ALA A 381 -11.37 2.70 7.34
N ALA A 382 -10.49 2.19 6.47
CA ALA A 382 -10.85 1.74 5.13
C ALA A 382 -11.80 0.51 5.09
N ARG A 383 -12.02 -0.17 6.22
CA ARG A 383 -13.00 -1.27 6.35
C ARG A 383 -14.44 -0.77 6.39
N ASP A 384 -14.64 0.44 6.91
CA ASP A 384 -15.94 1.05 7.10
C ASP A 384 -16.45 1.66 5.77
N PRO A 385 -17.66 1.33 5.31
CA PRO A 385 -18.23 1.95 4.12
C PRO A 385 -18.29 3.49 4.16
N CYS A 386 -18.45 4.10 5.33
CA CYS A 386 -18.53 5.56 5.44
C CYS A 386 -17.21 6.27 5.13
N PHE A 387 -16.07 5.55 5.21
CA PHE A 387 -14.78 6.06 4.73
C PHE A 387 -14.88 6.52 3.28
N TYR A 388 -15.44 5.71 2.39
CA TYR A 388 -15.51 6.00 0.95
C TYR A 388 -16.46 7.16 0.63
N LEU A 389 -17.53 7.34 1.41
CA LEU A 389 -18.42 8.50 1.29
C LEU A 389 -17.69 9.79 1.67
N TRP A 390 -16.86 9.74 2.72
CA TRP A 390 -16.01 10.84 3.15
C TRP A 390 -14.86 11.12 2.16
N THR A 391 -14.22 10.07 1.64
CA THR A 391 -13.22 10.14 0.58
C THR A 391 -13.80 10.78 -0.68
N LYS A 392 -15.05 10.46 -1.06
CA LYS A 392 -15.75 11.09 -2.18
C LYS A 392 -15.95 12.59 -1.96
N HIS A 393 -16.25 13.00 -0.72
CA HIS A 393 -16.34 14.41 -0.37
C HIS A 393 -14.98 15.12 -0.53
N MET A 394 -13.88 14.51 -0.09
CA MET A 394 -12.52 15.06 -0.31
C MET A 394 -12.17 15.15 -1.80
N GLN A 395 -12.51 14.11 -2.58
CA GLN A 395 -12.32 14.10 -4.03
C GLN A 395 -13.10 15.22 -4.72
N ASP A 396 -14.30 15.57 -4.24
CA ASP A 396 -15.10 16.65 -4.83
C ASP A 396 -14.41 18.02 -4.71
N PHE A 397 -13.69 18.30 -3.60
CA PHE A 397 -12.82 19.48 -3.51
C PHE A 397 -11.68 19.44 -4.54
N GLY A 398 -11.01 18.29 -4.66
CA GLY A 398 -9.96 18.08 -5.67
C GLY A 398 -10.47 18.31 -7.10
N ARG A 399 -11.69 17.85 -7.41
CA ARG A 399 -12.35 18.05 -8.70
C ARG A 399 -12.64 19.52 -8.98
N LEU A 400 -13.18 20.25 -7.99
CA LEU A 400 -13.43 21.68 -8.12
C LEU A 400 -12.13 22.47 -8.30
N ALA A 401 -11.09 22.12 -7.52
CA ALA A 401 -9.76 22.68 -7.63
C ALA A 401 -9.13 22.44 -9.01
N GLY A 402 -9.18 21.20 -9.50
CA GLY A 402 -8.62 20.84 -10.81
C GLY A 402 -9.41 21.39 -11.99
N ALA A 403 -10.70 21.67 -11.82
CA ALA A 403 -11.52 22.34 -12.84
C ALA A 403 -11.25 23.85 -12.94
N ARG A 404 -10.79 24.49 -11.86
CA ARG A 404 -10.49 25.93 -11.85
C ARG A 404 -9.36 26.30 -12.81
N TYR A 405 -8.32 25.47 -12.86
CA TYR A 405 -7.15 25.70 -13.69
C TYR A 405 -6.97 24.56 -14.70
N PRO A 406 -7.76 24.55 -15.79
CA PRO A 406 -7.64 23.54 -16.83
C PRO A 406 -6.23 23.53 -17.44
N GLN A 407 -5.71 22.34 -17.68
CA GLN A 407 -4.38 22.12 -18.24
C GLN A 407 -4.44 21.84 -19.74
N ASP A 408 -3.40 22.26 -20.45
CA ASP A 408 -3.23 21.91 -21.86
C ASP A 408 -2.42 20.60 -21.96
N ILE A 409 -3.04 19.55 -22.49
CA ILE A 409 -2.37 18.24 -22.66
C ILE A 409 -1.22 18.27 -23.68
N ASN A 410 -1.14 19.32 -24.51
CA ASN A 410 0.00 19.51 -25.43
C ASN A 410 1.22 20.13 -24.76
N GLN A 411 1.07 20.74 -23.57
CA GLN A 411 2.13 21.53 -22.93
C GLN A 411 3.40 20.72 -22.68
N TYR A 412 3.25 19.45 -22.29
CA TYR A 412 4.35 18.54 -21.96
C TYR A 412 4.41 17.32 -22.87
N ARG A 413 3.81 17.39 -24.06
CA ARG A 413 3.75 16.24 -24.98
C ARG A 413 5.15 15.79 -25.41
N ALA A 414 5.37 14.48 -25.44
CA ALA A 414 6.54 13.93 -26.11
C ALA A 414 6.39 14.05 -27.63
N HIS A 415 7.52 14.24 -28.32
CA HIS A 415 7.59 14.19 -29.79
C HIS A 415 7.72 12.72 -30.27
N VAL A 416 6.64 11.96 -30.10
CA VAL A 416 6.52 10.54 -30.47
C VAL A 416 5.13 10.25 -31.02
N THR A 417 5.01 9.15 -31.74
CA THR A 417 3.74 8.48 -32.04
C THR A 417 3.64 7.21 -31.21
N LEU A 418 2.55 7.06 -30.47
CA LEU A 418 2.20 5.84 -29.74
C LEU A 418 1.22 4.99 -30.56
N SER A 419 1.38 3.68 -30.53
CA SER A 419 0.47 2.73 -31.17
C SER A 419 0.49 1.38 -30.47
N ASN A 420 -0.43 0.49 -30.83
CA ASN A 420 -0.47 -0.91 -30.37
C ASN A 420 -0.41 -1.07 -28.84
N LEU A 421 -1.13 -0.22 -28.10
CA LEU A 421 -1.30 -0.40 -26.66
C LEU A 421 -2.09 -1.69 -26.38
N VAL A 422 -1.49 -2.62 -25.65
CA VAL A 422 -2.12 -3.90 -25.29
C VAL A 422 -1.86 -4.19 -23.82
N LEU A 423 -2.91 -4.59 -23.10
CA LEU A 423 -2.81 -5.24 -21.79
C LEU A 423 -3.19 -6.70 -21.97
N ARG A 424 -2.34 -7.64 -21.53
CA ARG A 424 -2.51 -9.08 -21.77
C ARG A 424 -1.88 -9.91 -20.64
N PRO A 425 -2.21 -11.21 -20.52
CA PRO A 425 -1.50 -12.11 -19.61
C PRO A 425 -0.02 -12.28 -20.00
N GLN A 426 0.83 -12.60 -19.03
CA GLN A 426 2.25 -12.88 -19.29
C GLN A 426 2.47 -14.26 -19.93
N ASP A 427 1.61 -15.23 -19.65
CA ASP A 427 1.67 -16.54 -20.29
C ASP A 427 1.29 -16.41 -21.78
N LYS A 428 2.28 -16.63 -22.64
CA LYS A 428 2.14 -16.58 -24.10
C LYS A 428 1.18 -17.63 -24.65
N ASN A 429 0.92 -18.70 -23.89
CA ASN A 429 -0.04 -19.74 -24.27
C ASN A 429 -1.47 -19.41 -23.83
N HIS A 430 -1.67 -18.34 -23.04
CA HIS A 430 -2.99 -17.97 -22.56
C HIS A 430 -3.91 -17.56 -23.73
N PRO A 431 -5.19 -17.98 -23.76
CA PRO A 431 -6.13 -17.64 -24.85
C PRO A 431 -6.35 -16.14 -25.09
N LEU A 432 -6.06 -15.32 -24.08
CA LEU A 432 -6.15 -13.85 -24.14
C LEU A 432 -4.84 -13.17 -24.57
N TYR A 433 -3.72 -13.89 -24.73
CA TYR A 433 -2.43 -13.28 -25.04
C TYR A 433 -2.49 -12.42 -26.31
N SER A 434 -3.07 -12.95 -27.39
CA SER A 434 -3.23 -12.24 -28.66
C SER A 434 -4.46 -11.33 -28.72
N LYS A 435 -5.49 -11.60 -27.91
CA LYS A 435 -6.75 -10.83 -27.89
C LYS A 435 -6.69 -9.60 -26.98
N GLY A 436 -5.75 -9.58 -26.04
CA GLY A 436 -5.77 -8.66 -24.92
C GLY A 436 -6.83 -9.04 -23.88
N GLY A 437 -6.66 -8.51 -22.68
CA GLY A 437 -7.51 -8.77 -21.52
C GLY A 437 -6.72 -9.21 -20.29
N ALA A 438 -7.43 -9.30 -19.18
CA ALA A 438 -6.87 -9.78 -17.91
C ALA A 438 -7.86 -10.70 -17.21
N VAL A 439 -7.33 -11.50 -16.28
CA VAL A 439 -8.11 -12.43 -15.47
C VAL A 439 -7.90 -12.08 -14.00
N SER A 440 -9.01 -11.82 -13.31
CA SER A 440 -9.02 -11.71 -11.85
C SER A 440 -9.51 -13.02 -11.24
N VAL A 441 -9.11 -13.27 -10.00
CA VAL A 441 -9.40 -14.51 -9.28
C VAL A 441 -9.86 -14.15 -7.87
N LEU A 442 -11.06 -14.59 -7.49
CA LEU A 442 -11.50 -14.57 -6.10
C LEU A 442 -11.16 -15.90 -5.43
N GLY A 443 -10.20 -15.86 -4.50
CA GLY A 443 -9.81 -16.97 -3.63
C GLY A 443 -10.46 -16.89 -2.25
N PRO A 444 -10.21 -17.90 -1.38
CA PRO A 444 -10.65 -17.86 0.01
C PRO A 444 -9.95 -16.73 0.78
N PRO A 445 -10.64 -16.05 1.72
CA PRO A 445 -10.01 -15.05 2.57
C PRO A 445 -9.13 -15.70 3.64
N ALA A 446 -8.05 -15.02 4.06
CA ALA A 446 -7.31 -15.38 5.27
C ALA A 446 -8.01 -14.78 6.49
N THR A 447 -8.87 -15.57 7.14
CA THR A 447 -9.67 -15.09 8.28
C THR A 447 -8.80 -14.73 9.49
N ASP A 448 -7.66 -15.39 9.69
CA ASP A 448 -6.66 -15.04 10.69
C ASP A 448 -6.00 -13.67 10.43
N MET A 449 -6.07 -13.19 9.18
CA MET A 449 -5.66 -11.85 8.76
C MET A 449 -6.83 -10.87 8.66
N LEU A 450 -7.96 -11.19 9.31
CA LEU A 450 -9.15 -10.34 9.38
C LEU A 450 -9.76 -10.00 8.00
N GLU A 451 -9.53 -10.86 7.01
CA GLU A 451 -10.16 -10.76 5.69
C GLU A 451 -11.56 -11.40 5.73
N THR A 452 -12.49 -10.85 4.96
CA THR A 452 -13.87 -11.35 4.86
C THR A 452 -14.23 -11.70 3.43
N LYS A 453 -15.17 -12.63 3.26
CA LYS A 453 -15.73 -13.13 1.99
C LYS A 453 -14.75 -13.79 1.01
N ALA A 454 -13.71 -13.07 0.55
CA ALA A 454 -12.76 -13.52 -0.46
C ALA A 454 -11.39 -12.83 -0.32
N LYS A 455 -10.39 -13.35 -1.02
CA LYS A 455 -9.14 -12.65 -1.34
C LYS A 455 -9.10 -12.43 -2.85
N LEU A 456 -9.20 -11.18 -3.29
CA LEU A 456 -9.00 -10.84 -4.71
C LEU A 456 -7.53 -11.00 -5.07
N ASP A 457 -7.29 -11.54 -6.26
CA ASP A 457 -5.99 -11.66 -6.89
C ASP A 457 -6.16 -11.58 -8.41
N HIS A 458 -5.07 -11.67 -9.17
CA HIS A 458 -5.12 -11.73 -10.63
C HIS A 458 -4.05 -12.66 -11.20
N GLU A 459 -4.31 -13.17 -12.41
CA GLU A 459 -3.23 -13.80 -13.18
C GLU A 459 -2.19 -12.76 -13.57
N PRO A 460 -0.89 -13.11 -13.63
CA PRO A 460 0.14 -12.15 -14.00
C PRO A 460 -0.12 -11.52 -15.37
N TYR A 461 -0.11 -10.18 -15.42
CA TYR A 461 -0.35 -9.43 -16.65
C TYR A 461 0.86 -8.57 -17.03
N GLU A 462 0.94 -8.23 -18.31
CA GLU A 462 1.87 -7.25 -18.85
C GLU A 462 1.11 -6.23 -19.69
N TRP A 463 1.68 -5.04 -19.83
CA TRP A 463 1.25 -4.09 -20.83
C TRP A 463 2.39 -3.78 -21.79
N SER A 464 2.04 -3.51 -23.05
CA SER A 464 2.99 -3.12 -24.07
C SER A 464 2.46 -1.97 -24.92
N VAL A 465 3.36 -1.11 -25.39
CA VAL A 465 3.05 -0.03 -26.34
C VAL A 465 4.21 0.16 -27.31
N ASP A 466 3.89 0.44 -28.57
CA ASP A 466 4.87 0.80 -29.59
C ASP A 466 5.08 2.31 -29.61
N ILE A 467 6.35 2.71 -29.63
CA ILE A 467 6.80 4.10 -29.56
C ILE A 467 7.67 4.37 -30.78
N THR A 468 7.30 5.39 -31.55
CA THR A 468 8.10 5.87 -32.68
C THR A 468 8.46 7.33 -32.46
N SER A 469 9.74 7.65 -32.38
CA SER A 469 10.17 9.05 -32.27
C SER A 469 9.86 9.84 -33.54
N THR A 470 9.31 11.04 -33.39
CA THR A 470 9.21 12.01 -34.50
C THR A 470 10.43 12.93 -34.58
N LYS A 471 11.40 12.77 -33.67
CA LYS A 471 12.72 13.44 -33.68
C LYS A 471 13.75 12.53 -34.38
N SER A 472 15.04 12.84 -34.27
CA SER A 472 16.16 12.01 -34.72
C SER A 472 17.08 11.66 -33.55
N PRO A 473 16.63 10.87 -32.56
CA PRO A 473 17.49 10.49 -31.45
C PRO A 473 18.65 9.62 -31.94
N SER A 474 19.77 9.67 -31.20
CA SER A 474 20.95 8.82 -31.41
C SER A 474 21.45 8.28 -30.06
N LYS A 475 22.48 7.44 -30.06
CA LYS A 475 23.14 7.02 -28.81
C LYS A 475 23.85 8.19 -28.11
N GLU A 476 24.34 9.15 -28.88
CA GLU A 476 25.02 10.36 -28.40
C GLU A 476 24.04 11.44 -27.94
N SER A 477 22.81 11.43 -28.46
CA SER A 477 21.74 12.34 -28.08
C SER A 477 20.42 11.58 -27.97
N PRO A 478 20.23 10.81 -26.88
CA PRO A 478 19.01 10.05 -26.67
C PRO A 478 17.82 10.98 -26.40
N GLN A 479 16.63 10.53 -26.79
CA GLN A 479 15.37 11.14 -26.36
C GLN A 479 14.81 10.36 -25.18
N HIS A 480 14.59 11.03 -24.05
CA HIS A 480 13.88 10.45 -22.92
C HIS A 480 12.41 10.85 -22.97
N VAL A 481 11.52 9.91 -22.70
CA VAL A 481 10.07 10.14 -22.60
C VAL A 481 9.52 9.38 -21.41
N THR A 482 8.54 9.91 -20.70
CA THR A 482 7.82 9.16 -19.67
C THR A 482 6.50 8.66 -20.23
N LEU A 483 6.26 7.36 -20.12
CA LEU A 483 4.97 6.75 -20.41
C LEU A 483 4.12 6.73 -19.15
N ARG A 484 2.85 7.09 -19.28
CA ARG A 484 1.87 7.16 -18.18
C ARG A 484 0.67 6.29 -18.54
N LEU A 485 0.46 5.20 -17.82
CA LEU A 485 -0.59 4.21 -18.09
C LEU A 485 -1.73 4.37 -17.08
N PHE A 486 -2.95 4.47 -17.60
CA PHE A 486 -4.17 4.46 -16.81
C PHE A 486 -5.18 3.46 -17.38
N ILE A 487 -6.12 3.01 -16.55
CA ILE A 487 -7.31 2.28 -17.01
C ILE A 487 -8.58 2.90 -16.42
N ALA A 488 -9.70 2.78 -17.12
CA ALA A 488 -11.02 3.16 -16.61
C ALA A 488 -12.08 2.14 -17.06
N ALA A 489 -13.12 1.95 -16.25
CA ALA A 489 -14.31 1.22 -16.71
C ALA A 489 -14.90 1.95 -17.92
N LYS A 490 -15.31 1.22 -18.96
CA LYS A 490 -15.70 1.82 -20.25
C LYS A 490 -16.80 2.89 -20.12
N GLU A 491 -17.74 2.69 -19.20
CA GLU A 491 -18.83 3.65 -18.94
C GLU A 491 -18.37 4.94 -18.23
N LEU A 492 -17.19 4.95 -17.63
CA LEU A 492 -16.63 6.07 -16.86
C LEU A 492 -15.50 6.82 -17.56
N VAL A 493 -15.17 6.47 -18.81
CA VAL A 493 -14.06 7.05 -19.60
C VAL A 493 -14.11 8.59 -19.67
N ASN A 494 -15.31 9.17 -19.67
CA ASN A 494 -15.52 10.62 -19.74
C ASN A 494 -15.43 11.33 -18.37
N HIS A 495 -15.05 10.63 -17.31
CA HIS A 495 -14.91 11.18 -15.97
C HIS A 495 -13.46 11.08 -15.49
N TYR A 496 -12.76 12.23 -15.48
CA TYR A 496 -11.33 12.34 -15.13
C TYR A 496 -10.93 11.51 -13.89
N HIS A 497 -11.66 11.66 -12.79
CA HIS A 497 -11.29 11.05 -11.50
C HIS A 497 -11.64 9.57 -11.36
N HIS A 498 -12.08 8.89 -12.43
CA HIS A 498 -12.26 7.43 -12.46
C HIS A 498 -11.14 6.71 -13.24
N TRP A 499 -10.19 7.46 -13.79
CA TRP A 499 -8.97 6.87 -14.37
C TRP A 499 -8.02 6.43 -13.26
N MET A 500 -7.77 5.13 -13.22
CA MET A 500 -6.91 4.47 -12.25
C MET A 500 -5.49 4.41 -12.82
N GLU A 501 -4.53 5.02 -12.14
CA GLU A 501 -3.12 4.96 -12.53
C GLU A 501 -2.60 3.55 -12.36
N MET A 502 -1.99 2.99 -13.40
CA MET A 502 -1.49 1.62 -13.41
C MET A 502 0.03 1.53 -13.44
N ASP A 503 0.69 2.48 -14.11
CA ASP A 503 2.16 2.52 -14.21
C ASP A 503 2.63 3.90 -14.71
N LYS A 504 3.88 4.24 -14.39
CA LYS A 504 4.65 5.26 -15.09
C LYS A 504 6.10 4.84 -15.22
N VAL A 505 6.71 5.09 -16.39
CA VAL A 505 8.08 4.65 -16.67
C VAL A 505 8.78 5.55 -17.69
N THR A 506 10.03 5.93 -17.39
CA THR A 506 10.92 6.62 -18.34
C THR A 506 11.47 5.63 -19.37
N VAL A 507 11.40 5.97 -20.65
CA VAL A 507 11.94 5.21 -21.77
C VAL A 507 12.96 6.07 -22.51
N THR A 508 14.10 5.46 -22.84
CA THR A 508 15.17 6.08 -23.61
C THR A 508 15.14 5.58 -25.05
N LEU A 509 14.89 6.48 -26.00
CA LEU A 509 14.91 6.21 -27.43
C LEU A 509 16.26 6.64 -28.00
N THR A 510 16.89 5.78 -28.81
CA THR A 510 18.21 6.05 -29.41
C THR A 510 18.21 5.99 -30.94
N ASP A 511 17.06 5.75 -31.57
CA ASP A 511 16.87 5.85 -33.02
C ASP A 511 15.38 6.06 -33.38
N ARG A 512 15.08 6.07 -34.69
CA ARG A 512 13.72 6.26 -35.24
C ARG A 512 12.95 4.96 -35.44
N SER A 513 13.54 3.80 -35.15
CA SER A 513 12.85 2.52 -35.28
C SER A 513 11.76 2.39 -34.22
N VAL A 514 10.77 1.55 -34.50
CA VAL A 514 9.69 1.27 -33.56
C VAL A 514 10.28 0.59 -32.33
N THR A 515 10.12 1.20 -31.17
CA THR A 515 10.48 0.62 -29.87
C THR A 515 9.22 0.10 -29.19
N THR A 516 9.09 -1.22 -29.03
CA THR A 516 8.03 -1.82 -28.22
C THR A 516 8.48 -1.85 -26.76
N LYS A 517 7.85 -1.06 -25.90
CA LYS A 517 8.06 -1.14 -24.45
C LYS A 517 7.10 -2.18 -23.89
N VAL A 518 7.64 -3.17 -23.17
CA VAL A 518 6.87 -4.14 -22.38
C VAL A 518 7.16 -3.90 -20.90
N ARG A 519 6.13 -4.02 -20.07
CA ARG A 519 6.18 -3.81 -18.61
C ARG A 519 5.35 -4.85 -17.91
N LEU A 520 5.94 -5.50 -16.91
CA LEU A 520 5.25 -6.49 -16.09
C LEU A 520 4.46 -5.80 -14.98
N ASP A 521 3.36 -6.42 -14.56
CA ASP A 521 2.56 -6.02 -13.39
C ASP A 521 3.41 -5.70 -12.15
N LYS A 522 4.34 -6.59 -11.79
CA LYS A 522 5.24 -6.45 -10.63
C LYS A 522 6.23 -5.31 -10.77
N GLU A 523 6.47 -4.79 -11.97
CA GLU A 523 7.37 -3.66 -12.17
C GLU A 523 6.67 -2.31 -11.98
N SER A 524 5.33 -2.29 -11.85
CA SER A 524 4.51 -1.08 -11.79
C SER A 524 5.01 -0.06 -10.76
N SER A 525 5.03 1.21 -11.13
CA SER A 525 5.33 2.33 -10.20
C SER A 525 4.27 2.54 -9.11
N VAL A 526 3.10 1.91 -9.25
CA VAL A 526 1.95 2.02 -8.35
C VAL A 526 1.91 0.86 -7.38
N ALA A 527 2.21 -0.34 -7.87
CA ALA A 527 2.12 -1.57 -7.10
C ALA A 527 3.14 -1.62 -5.96
N ARG A 528 2.66 -1.97 -4.77
CA ARG A 528 3.42 -2.28 -3.56
C ARG A 528 4.43 -3.38 -3.83
N LYS A 529 5.69 -3.18 -3.44
CA LYS A 529 6.77 -4.18 -3.56
C LYS A 529 6.88 -5.08 -2.35
N MET A 530 5.83 -5.86 -2.13
CA MET A 530 5.78 -6.85 -1.06
C MET A 530 5.09 -8.11 -1.55
N GLY A 531 5.44 -9.24 -0.94
CA GLY A 531 4.66 -10.47 -1.06
C GLY A 531 3.31 -10.34 -0.35
N LYS A 532 2.51 -11.40 -0.43
CA LYS A 532 1.20 -11.47 0.25
C LYS A 532 1.38 -11.27 1.76
N TYR A 533 0.41 -10.63 2.39
CA TYR A 533 0.38 -10.43 3.84
C TYR A 533 1.61 -9.70 4.39
N SER A 534 2.04 -8.66 3.67
CA SER A 534 3.22 -7.84 4.01
C SER A 534 4.51 -8.65 4.18
N GLU A 535 4.67 -9.76 3.46
CA GLU A 535 5.96 -10.45 3.40
C GLU A 535 6.98 -9.54 2.67
N PRO A 536 8.16 -9.26 3.27
CA PRO A 536 9.16 -8.41 2.64
C PRO A 536 9.61 -8.99 1.31
N ASP A 537 9.71 -8.13 0.29
CA ASP A 537 10.43 -8.44 -0.94
C ASP A 537 11.92 -8.11 -0.73
N PRO A 538 12.84 -9.09 -0.76
CA PRO A 538 14.26 -8.84 -0.56
C PRO A 538 14.84 -7.83 -1.56
N GLU A 539 14.33 -7.79 -2.79
CA GLU A 539 14.83 -6.88 -3.84
C GLU A 539 14.46 -5.41 -3.58
N HIS A 540 13.43 -5.19 -2.78
CA HIS A 540 12.85 -3.88 -2.52
C HIS A 540 12.66 -3.63 -1.00
N ALA A 541 13.52 -4.21 -0.16
CA ALA A 541 13.41 -4.10 1.29
C ALA A 541 13.87 -2.72 1.81
N SER A 542 12.95 -1.79 2.02
CA SER A 542 13.17 -0.55 2.77
C SER A 542 12.07 -0.32 3.82
N SER A 543 12.39 0.39 4.92
CA SER A 543 11.41 0.81 5.94
C SER A 543 10.29 1.68 5.39
N TRP A 544 10.46 2.21 4.18
CA TRP A 544 9.47 3.00 3.44
C TRP A 544 8.60 2.17 2.47
N CYS A 545 8.97 0.92 2.16
CA CYS A 545 8.43 0.16 1.03
C CYS A 545 7.02 -0.44 1.20
N ARG A 546 6.23 0.00 2.19
CA ARG A 546 4.93 -0.64 2.50
C ARG A 546 3.68 0.15 2.08
N CYS A 547 3.82 1.39 1.62
CA CYS A 547 2.71 2.30 1.29
C CYS A 547 2.12 2.17 -0.13
N GLY A 548 2.68 1.31 -1.00
CA GLY A 548 2.19 1.15 -2.38
C GLY A 548 0.81 0.49 -2.45
N TRP A 549 0.17 0.56 -3.63
CA TRP A 549 -1.12 -0.11 -3.85
C TRP A 549 -0.94 -1.63 -3.90
N PRO A 550 -1.72 -2.45 -3.17
CA PRO A 550 -1.50 -3.90 -3.12
C PRO A 550 -1.52 -4.55 -4.52
N GLN A 551 -0.53 -5.43 -4.77
CA GLN A 551 -0.39 -6.10 -6.07
C GLN A 551 -1.67 -6.84 -6.45
N ASN A 552 -2.25 -7.58 -5.51
CA ASN A 552 -3.46 -8.38 -5.72
C ASN A 552 -4.71 -7.53 -6.06
N LEU A 553 -4.69 -6.22 -5.75
CA LEU A 553 -5.77 -5.27 -6.04
C LEU A 553 -5.44 -4.33 -7.22
N MET A 554 -4.35 -4.58 -7.96
CA MET A 554 -3.99 -3.74 -9.11
C MET A 554 -5.08 -3.67 -10.16
N LEU A 555 -5.79 -4.79 -10.36
CA LEU A 555 -6.94 -4.90 -11.25
C LEU A 555 -8.25 -5.00 -10.45
N PRO A 556 -9.33 -4.34 -10.88
CA PRO A 556 -10.67 -4.62 -10.40
C PRO A 556 -11.07 -6.08 -10.69
N ALA A 557 -12.07 -6.59 -9.97
CA ALA A 557 -12.56 -7.96 -10.15
C ALA A 557 -13.16 -8.21 -11.54
N GLY A 558 -13.66 -7.20 -12.25
CA GLY A 558 -14.35 -7.39 -13.53
C GLY A 558 -15.61 -8.25 -13.40
N ARG A 559 -16.04 -8.87 -14.51
CA ARG A 559 -17.25 -9.73 -14.56
C ARG A 559 -16.95 -11.07 -15.20
N ALA A 560 -17.77 -12.09 -14.93
CA ALA A 560 -17.55 -13.44 -15.45
C ALA A 560 -17.52 -13.46 -17.00
N GLU A 561 -18.40 -12.67 -17.62
CA GLU A 561 -18.50 -12.47 -19.07
C GLU A 561 -17.43 -11.51 -19.66
N GLY A 562 -16.56 -10.96 -18.81
CA GLY A 562 -15.58 -9.95 -19.16
C GLY A 562 -16.16 -8.54 -19.16
N MET A 563 -15.85 -7.76 -18.13
CA MET A 563 -16.25 -6.35 -18.03
C MET A 563 -15.36 -5.48 -18.92
N PRO A 564 -15.92 -4.56 -19.74
CA PRO A 564 -15.14 -3.73 -20.63
C PRO A 564 -14.44 -2.58 -19.89
N PHE A 565 -13.13 -2.45 -20.14
CA PHE A 565 -12.28 -1.36 -19.67
C PHE A 565 -11.56 -0.72 -20.87
N VAL A 566 -11.07 0.50 -20.67
CA VAL A 566 -10.19 1.20 -21.60
C VAL A 566 -8.85 1.42 -20.93
N ALA A 567 -7.77 0.98 -21.59
CA ALA A 567 -6.41 1.35 -21.25
C ALA A 567 -6.03 2.62 -22.02
N PHE A 568 -5.31 3.51 -21.37
CA PHE A 568 -4.82 4.77 -21.92
C PHE A 568 -3.34 4.91 -21.63
N CYS A 569 -2.57 5.31 -22.64
CA CYS A 569 -1.17 5.65 -22.49
C CYS A 569 -0.89 7.05 -23.07
N MET A 570 -0.17 7.86 -22.30
CA MET A 570 0.36 9.15 -22.71
C MET A 570 1.88 9.16 -22.62
N ALA A 571 2.54 9.75 -23.61
CA ALA A 571 3.98 10.04 -23.56
C ALA A 571 4.23 11.54 -23.28
N THR A 572 5.00 11.83 -22.24
CA THR A 572 5.42 13.18 -21.85
C THR A 572 6.93 13.41 -22.08
N ASP A 573 7.31 14.64 -22.43
CA ASP A 573 8.71 15.10 -22.56
C ASP A 573 9.26 15.49 -21.18
N ASP A 574 9.30 14.50 -20.29
CA ASP A 574 9.86 14.61 -18.95
C ASP A 574 10.48 13.26 -18.53
N THR A 575 11.25 13.30 -17.44
CA THR A 575 11.88 12.13 -16.84
C THR A 575 11.48 12.05 -15.38
N LEU A 576 11.16 10.83 -14.95
CA LEU A 576 11.00 10.54 -13.53
C LEU A 576 12.37 10.58 -12.84
N ASP A 577 12.43 11.20 -11.67
CA ASP A 577 13.61 11.15 -10.81
C ASP A 577 13.55 9.88 -9.94
N THR A 578 14.00 8.77 -10.52
CA THR A 578 14.03 7.46 -9.87
C THR A 578 15.41 7.09 -9.33
N ASP A 579 16.37 8.02 -9.35
CA ASP A 579 17.72 7.76 -8.88
C ASP A 579 17.74 7.64 -7.35
N ASN A 580 18.35 6.57 -6.84
CA ASN A 580 18.48 6.29 -5.40
C ASN A 580 17.14 6.18 -4.64
N VAL A 581 16.03 5.87 -5.32
CA VAL A 581 14.75 5.69 -4.62
C VAL A 581 14.73 4.33 -3.90
N PRO A 582 14.42 4.28 -2.58
CA PRO A 582 14.38 3.01 -1.85
C PRO A 582 13.28 2.05 -2.29
N THR A 583 12.24 2.56 -2.98
CA THR A 583 11.11 1.80 -3.49
C THR A 583 10.76 2.19 -4.93
N PRO A 584 10.49 1.23 -5.83
CA PRO A 584 9.91 1.56 -7.13
C PRO A 584 8.42 1.97 -7.05
N SER A 585 7.73 1.81 -5.91
CA SER A 585 6.31 2.18 -5.71
C SER A 585 6.08 3.70 -5.57
N ILE A 586 6.69 4.50 -6.45
CA ILE A 586 6.78 5.96 -6.32
C ILE A 586 5.44 6.70 -6.35
N SER A 587 4.37 6.12 -6.93
CA SER A 587 3.11 6.85 -7.12
C SER A 587 2.36 7.12 -5.80
N PHE A 588 2.39 6.17 -4.86
CA PHE A 588 1.71 6.32 -3.56
C PHE A 588 2.72 6.67 -2.45
N CYS A 589 3.93 6.15 -2.56
CA CYS A 589 4.99 6.31 -1.56
C CYS A 589 5.91 7.50 -1.80
N GLY A 590 5.82 8.16 -2.96
CA GLY A 590 6.84 9.12 -3.37
C GLY A 590 8.25 8.51 -3.38
N ALA A 591 9.25 9.34 -3.07
CA ALA A 591 10.61 8.91 -2.86
C ALA A 591 11.25 9.61 -1.66
N ASN A 592 12.05 8.86 -0.90
CA ASN A 592 12.96 9.43 0.08
C ASN A 592 14.28 9.84 -0.61
N VAL A 593 14.21 10.85 -1.49
CA VAL A 593 15.38 11.48 -2.11
C VAL A 593 15.95 12.56 -1.19
N LYS A 594 17.23 12.91 -1.37
CA LYS A 594 17.98 13.84 -0.51
C LYS A 594 17.32 15.22 -0.35
N ASP A 595 16.61 15.68 -1.37
CA ASP A 595 15.90 16.96 -1.40
C ASP A 595 14.40 16.83 -1.09
N GLN A 596 13.89 15.60 -1.00
CA GLN A 596 12.51 15.24 -0.70
C GLN A 596 11.51 15.75 -1.72
N THR A 597 11.95 15.80 -2.97
CA THR A 597 11.08 16.10 -4.09
C THR A 597 10.32 14.85 -4.52
N TYR A 598 9.04 15.01 -4.86
CA TYR A 598 8.25 13.97 -5.49
C TYR A 598 8.84 13.59 -6.86
N PRO A 599 9.10 12.30 -7.15
CA PRO A 599 9.81 11.85 -8.36
C PRO A 599 9.21 12.26 -9.69
N ASP A 600 7.91 12.56 -9.72
CA ASP A 600 7.21 12.98 -10.93
C ASP A 600 7.16 14.51 -10.99
N PRO A 601 7.77 15.13 -12.02
CA PRO A 601 7.71 16.59 -12.16
C PRO A 601 6.30 17.10 -12.52
N ARG A 602 5.36 16.23 -12.89
CA ARG A 602 3.96 16.58 -13.20
C ARG A 602 3.03 16.44 -11.99
N GLY A 603 1.79 16.90 -12.16
CA GLY A 603 0.66 16.67 -11.25
C GLY A 603 0.50 15.19 -10.93
N MET A 604 0.23 14.84 -9.67
CA MET A 604 -0.04 13.43 -9.32
C MET A 604 -1.37 13.01 -9.96
N GLY A 605 -1.34 11.96 -10.79
CA GLY A 605 -2.47 11.56 -11.63
C GLY A 605 -2.53 12.26 -12.99
N TYR A 606 -1.51 13.02 -13.40
CA TYR A 606 -1.44 13.61 -14.73
C TYR A 606 -1.56 12.55 -15.85
N PRO A 607 -2.42 12.77 -16.86
CA PRO A 607 -3.11 14.03 -17.18
C PRO A 607 -4.53 14.17 -16.61
N PHE A 608 -5.01 13.29 -15.73
CA PHE A 608 -6.41 13.31 -15.24
C PHE A 608 -6.60 14.02 -13.89
N ASP A 609 -5.54 14.60 -13.34
CA ASP A 609 -5.55 15.42 -12.12
C ASP A 609 -6.38 16.71 -12.28
N ARG A 610 -6.40 17.29 -13.49
CA ARG A 610 -7.08 18.55 -13.81
C ARG A 610 -7.86 18.46 -15.11
N ALA A 611 -8.86 19.34 -15.26
CA ALA A 611 -9.66 19.41 -16.48
C ALA A 611 -8.79 19.77 -17.70
N TRP A 612 -9.13 19.27 -18.89
CA TRP A 612 -8.37 19.57 -20.11
C TRP A 612 -8.90 20.82 -20.80
N ARG A 613 -7.98 21.72 -21.17
CA ARG A 613 -8.29 22.96 -21.89
C ARG A 613 -9.00 22.68 -23.22
N GLN A 614 -8.64 21.58 -23.88
CA GLN A 614 -9.27 21.07 -25.10
C GLN A 614 -10.78 20.88 -24.94
N LEU A 615 -11.21 20.42 -23.76
CA LEU A 615 -12.62 20.17 -23.46
C LEU A 615 -13.32 21.43 -22.94
N THR A 616 -12.65 22.23 -22.10
CA THR A 616 -13.26 23.45 -21.55
C THR A 616 -13.44 24.56 -22.59
N LEU A 617 -12.64 24.56 -23.66
CA LEU A 617 -12.76 25.52 -24.77
C LEU A 617 -13.59 24.99 -25.94
N ALA A 618 -14.04 23.73 -25.90
CA ALA A 618 -14.83 23.15 -26.97
C ALA A 618 -16.17 23.90 -27.12
N THR A 619 -16.38 24.52 -28.28
CA THR A 619 -17.63 25.25 -28.59
C THR A 619 -18.73 24.33 -29.13
N THR A 620 -18.37 23.11 -29.52
CA THR A 620 -19.30 22.08 -29.97
C THR A 620 -19.29 20.94 -28.97
N GLY A 621 -20.46 20.46 -28.52
CA GLY A 621 -20.58 19.32 -27.59
C GLY A 621 -20.17 17.96 -28.19
N LYS A 622 -19.38 17.95 -29.26
CA LYS A 622 -18.92 16.76 -29.97
C LYS A 622 -17.59 16.22 -29.46
N ILE A 623 -16.85 17.02 -28.67
CA ILE A 623 -15.55 16.62 -28.12
C ILE A 623 -15.77 16.07 -26.70
N SER A 624 -15.17 14.92 -26.42
CA SER A 624 -15.17 14.22 -25.14
C SER A 624 -13.78 13.63 -24.85
N LEU A 625 -13.53 13.15 -23.63
CA LEU A 625 -12.28 12.43 -23.35
C LEU A 625 -12.15 11.23 -24.29
N ALA A 626 -13.22 10.45 -24.44
CA ALA A 626 -13.26 9.29 -25.33
C ALA A 626 -12.86 9.64 -26.78
N SER A 627 -13.31 10.77 -27.33
CA SER A 627 -12.93 11.18 -28.69
C SER A 627 -11.50 11.71 -28.80
N ILE A 628 -10.96 12.33 -27.74
CA ILE A 628 -9.57 12.84 -27.73
C ILE A 628 -8.59 11.66 -27.67
N ILE A 629 -8.86 10.68 -26.81
CA ILE A 629 -7.94 9.54 -26.59
C ILE A 629 -8.10 8.41 -27.60
N ALA A 630 -9.07 8.51 -28.51
CA ALA A 630 -9.37 7.46 -29.48
C ALA A 630 -8.11 7.10 -30.28
N PRO A 631 -7.82 5.80 -30.49
CA PRO A 631 -6.56 5.36 -31.08
C PRO A 631 -6.37 5.80 -32.54
N ASP A 632 -7.45 6.13 -33.22
CA ASP A 632 -7.46 6.65 -34.59
C ASP A 632 -7.38 8.19 -34.66
N ASN A 633 -7.38 8.88 -33.51
CA ASN A 633 -7.25 10.33 -33.46
C ASN A 633 -5.79 10.77 -33.70
N GLN A 634 -5.51 11.20 -34.94
CA GLN A 634 -4.18 11.65 -35.37
C GLN A 634 -3.78 13.04 -34.82
N GLU A 635 -4.68 13.78 -34.17
CA GLU A 635 -4.37 15.11 -33.60
C GLU A 635 -3.44 14.99 -32.39
N TYR A 636 -3.54 13.89 -31.65
CA TYR A 636 -2.80 13.63 -30.42
C TYR A 636 -1.95 12.35 -30.52
N PRO A 637 -0.93 12.30 -31.41
CA PRO A 637 -0.18 11.07 -31.67
C PRO A 637 0.64 10.57 -30.47
N PHE A 638 0.86 11.42 -29.46
CA PHE A 638 1.52 11.08 -28.19
C PHE A 638 0.55 10.42 -27.19
N LEU A 639 -0.71 10.21 -27.57
CA LEU A 639 -1.72 9.47 -26.84
C LEU A 639 -2.09 8.21 -27.62
N THR A 640 -2.45 7.15 -26.89
CA THR A 640 -3.10 5.98 -27.48
C THR A 640 -4.01 5.33 -26.44
N SER A 641 -5.01 4.60 -26.90
CA SER A 641 -5.89 3.83 -26.02
C SER A 641 -6.27 2.50 -26.65
N SER A 642 -6.70 1.55 -25.82
CA SER A 642 -7.24 0.29 -26.29
C SER A 642 -8.31 -0.24 -25.36
N GLU A 643 -9.35 -0.84 -25.93
CA GLU A 643 -10.35 -1.55 -25.14
C GLU A 643 -9.86 -2.96 -24.80
N PHE A 644 -10.10 -3.37 -23.56
CA PHE A 644 -9.85 -4.74 -23.12
C PHE A 644 -10.95 -5.17 -22.15
N LYS A 645 -10.93 -6.45 -21.75
CA LYS A 645 -11.88 -6.98 -20.77
C LYS A 645 -11.16 -7.59 -19.58
N ILE A 646 -11.75 -7.43 -18.40
CA ILE A 646 -11.34 -8.15 -17.19
C ILE A 646 -12.36 -9.24 -16.89
N PHE A 647 -11.89 -10.49 -16.91
CA PHE A 647 -12.70 -11.68 -16.69
C PHE A 647 -12.55 -12.14 -15.24
N ARG A 648 -13.68 -12.20 -14.52
CA ARG A 648 -13.71 -12.67 -13.15
C ARG A 648 -13.78 -14.19 -13.10
N THR A 649 -12.90 -14.79 -12.32
CA THR A 649 -12.92 -16.23 -12.04
C THR A 649 -12.86 -16.48 -10.52
N TYR A 650 -13.04 -17.74 -10.14
CA TYR A 650 -13.09 -18.15 -8.75
C TYR A 650 -12.16 -19.34 -8.56
N ASN A 651 -11.27 -19.26 -7.58
CA ASN A 651 -10.43 -20.40 -7.20
C ASN A 651 -11.12 -21.20 -6.10
N TRP A 652 -12.07 -22.04 -6.51
CA TRP A 652 -12.78 -22.97 -5.62
C TRP A 652 -11.90 -24.16 -5.23
N ARG A 653 -10.71 -23.93 -4.65
CA ARG A 653 -10.02 -24.99 -3.92
C ARG A 653 -10.79 -25.22 -2.62
N ASN A 654 -11.68 -26.21 -2.69
CA ASN A 654 -12.42 -26.79 -1.57
C ASN A 654 -11.46 -27.04 -0.37
N PRO A 655 -11.75 -26.53 0.84
CA PRO A 655 -10.94 -26.78 2.04
C PRO A 655 -10.87 -28.26 2.45
N LYS A 656 -11.68 -29.13 1.84
CA LYS A 656 -11.43 -30.57 1.89
C LYS A 656 -10.39 -30.92 0.84
N ALA A 657 -9.13 -30.68 1.19
CA ALA A 657 -7.99 -31.23 0.49
C ALA A 657 -8.25 -32.71 0.20
N VAL A 658 -8.00 -33.13 -1.05
CA VAL A 658 -7.63 -34.50 -1.31
C VAL A 658 -6.43 -34.76 -0.39
N ILE A 659 -6.65 -35.52 0.68
CA ILE A 659 -5.57 -36.16 1.40
C ILE A 659 -5.02 -37.15 0.40
N LEU A 660 -3.99 -36.75 -0.35
CA LEU A 660 -3.14 -37.74 -0.99
C LEU A 660 -2.55 -38.53 0.19
N PRO A 661 -2.81 -39.85 0.29
CA PRO A 661 -2.07 -40.66 1.23
C PRO A 661 -0.62 -40.57 0.77
N THR A 662 0.19 -39.81 1.50
CA THR A 662 1.61 -39.71 1.22
C THR A 662 2.35 -40.28 2.40
N ASP A 663 3.30 -41.14 2.08
CA ASP A 663 4.24 -41.71 3.05
C ASP A 663 5.24 -40.66 3.53
N VAL A 664 5.06 -39.38 3.18
CA VAL A 664 6.02 -38.29 3.36
C VAL A 664 5.96 -37.78 4.79
N THR A 665 7.08 -37.87 5.49
CA THR A 665 7.26 -37.38 6.86
C THR A 665 8.55 -36.58 6.97
N TRP A 666 8.74 -35.91 8.11
CA TRP A 666 9.99 -35.23 8.41
C TRP A 666 11.19 -36.18 8.33
N HIS A 667 11.10 -37.32 9.03
CA HIS A 667 12.24 -38.23 9.17
C HIS A 667 12.59 -39.03 7.91
N ASN A 668 11.67 -39.18 6.95
CA ASN A 668 11.94 -39.94 5.72
C ASN A 668 12.17 -39.08 4.46
N THR A 669 11.69 -37.84 4.41
CA THR A 669 11.73 -37.03 3.19
C THR A 669 12.16 -35.60 3.48
N ILE A 670 11.38 -34.85 4.26
CA ILE A 670 11.48 -33.39 4.29
C ILE A 670 12.81 -32.89 4.82
N LYS A 671 13.34 -33.50 5.88
CA LYS A 671 14.63 -33.07 6.46
C LYS A 671 15.81 -33.18 5.48
N TYR A 672 15.69 -34.02 4.45
CA TYR A 672 16.73 -34.25 3.46
C TYR A 672 16.70 -33.27 2.29
N TYR A 673 15.66 -32.42 2.19
CA TYR A 673 15.57 -31.39 1.16
C TYR A 673 16.38 -30.14 1.49
N PHE A 674 16.76 -29.98 2.76
CA PHE A 674 17.55 -28.84 3.23
C PHE A 674 19.03 -29.23 3.32
N LYS A 675 19.88 -28.56 2.55
CA LYS A 675 21.34 -28.74 2.61
C LYS A 675 21.92 -27.94 3.78
N GLU A 676 23.15 -28.28 4.20
CA GLU A 676 23.84 -27.54 5.27
C GLU A 676 23.97 -26.05 4.97
N GLN A 677 24.11 -25.70 3.69
CA GLN A 677 24.16 -24.31 3.21
C GLN A 677 22.82 -23.60 3.43
N ASP A 678 21.69 -24.25 3.16
CA ASP A 678 20.34 -23.74 3.44
C ASP A 678 20.15 -23.49 4.93
N ILE A 679 20.55 -24.47 5.75
CA ILE A 679 20.43 -24.40 7.21
C ILE A 679 21.26 -23.23 7.75
N ALA A 680 22.50 -23.08 7.29
CA ALA A 680 23.38 -21.99 7.71
C ALA A 680 22.85 -20.62 7.27
N CYS A 681 22.36 -20.52 6.02
CA CYS A 681 21.80 -19.28 5.47
C CYS A 681 20.55 -18.86 6.22
N MET A 682 19.58 -19.76 6.40
CA MET A 682 18.33 -19.43 7.09
C MET A 682 18.53 -19.09 8.56
N ARG A 683 19.47 -19.77 9.23
CA ARG A 683 19.82 -19.44 10.60
C ARG A 683 20.48 -18.06 10.72
N SER A 684 21.31 -17.67 9.74
CA SER A 684 21.98 -16.36 9.71
C SER A 684 21.01 -15.21 9.40
N GLU A 685 20.23 -15.34 8.34
CA GLU A 685 19.44 -14.24 7.78
C GLU A 685 18.06 -14.11 8.41
N TYR A 686 17.44 -15.25 8.75
CA TYR A 686 16.03 -15.30 9.18
C TYR A 686 15.86 -15.83 10.60
N GLY A 687 16.93 -16.32 11.23
CA GLY A 687 16.95 -16.69 12.65
C GLY A 687 16.28 -18.02 12.99
N TYR A 688 15.92 -18.84 12.00
CA TYR A 688 15.36 -20.18 12.22
C TYR A 688 16.13 -21.25 11.44
N ASN A 689 16.08 -22.47 11.96
CA ASN A 689 16.94 -23.58 11.60
C ASN A 689 16.19 -24.63 10.79
N LEU A 690 16.44 -24.68 9.48
CA LEU A 690 15.85 -25.68 8.58
C LEU A 690 16.23 -27.13 8.90
N GLY A 691 17.20 -27.36 9.79
CA GLY A 691 17.56 -28.68 10.30
C GLY A 691 16.76 -29.10 11.54
N GLN A 692 15.80 -28.28 12.00
CA GLN A 692 14.94 -28.61 13.15
C GLN A 692 13.49 -28.71 12.68
N TYR A 693 12.82 -29.76 13.17
CA TYR A 693 11.44 -30.03 12.80
C TYR A 693 10.52 -28.89 13.22
N GLU A 694 10.70 -28.39 14.44
CA GLU A 694 9.86 -27.35 15.05
C GLU A 694 9.90 -26.05 14.24
N ASP A 695 11.10 -25.64 13.79
CA ASP A 695 11.29 -24.43 12.99
C ASP A 695 10.70 -24.58 11.58
N VAL A 696 10.89 -25.75 10.94
CA VAL A 696 10.31 -26.01 9.62
C VAL A 696 8.78 -26.11 9.70
N VAL A 697 8.24 -26.70 10.77
CA VAL A 697 6.79 -26.74 11.02
C VAL A 697 6.25 -25.36 11.33
N TYR A 698 6.95 -24.52 12.10
CA TYR A 698 6.46 -23.19 12.39
C TYR A 698 6.47 -22.28 11.15
N HIS A 699 7.43 -22.48 10.24
CA HIS A 699 7.63 -21.66 9.04
C HIS A 699 7.19 -22.32 7.72
N HIS A 700 6.46 -23.45 7.77
CA HIS A 700 6.21 -24.29 6.59
C HIS A 700 5.58 -23.54 5.41
N ALA A 701 4.61 -22.67 5.66
CA ALA A 701 3.92 -21.91 4.61
C ALA A 701 4.90 -21.02 3.83
N ASN A 702 5.77 -20.30 4.55
CA ASN A 702 6.76 -19.39 3.96
C ASN A 702 7.84 -20.18 3.20
N ILE A 703 8.28 -21.32 3.73
CA ILE A 703 9.24 -22.21 3.07
C ILE A 703 8.66 -22.77 1.77
N TYR A 704 7.39 -23.19 1.78
CA TYR A 704 6.73 -23.70 0.58
C TYR A 704 6.58 -22.61 -0.49
N GLU A 705 6.15 -21.42 -0.11
CA GLU A 705 6.04 -20.31 -1.06
C GLU A 705 7.41 -19.96 -1.66
N ALA A 706 8.44 -19.88 -0.82
CA ALA A 706 9.80 -19.56 -1.26
C ALA A 706 10.38 -20.61 -2.21
N THR A 707 10.10 -21.89 -1.98
CA THR A 707 10.57 -23.00 -2.83
C THR A 707 9.81 -23.08 -4.15
N VAL A 708 8.48 -22.91 -4.14
CA VAL A 708 7.66 -22.88 -5.37
C VAL A 708 7.96 -21.65 -6.24
N SER A 709 8.27 -20.51 -5.61
CA SER A 709 8.63 -19.29 -6.33
C SER A 709 10.10 -19.25 -6.79
N GLY A 710 10.89 -20.30 -6.55
CA GLY A 710 12.31 -20.36 -6.92
C GLY A 710 13.19 -19.38 -6.15
N ARG A 711 12.73 -18.88 -5.00
CA ARG A 711 13.51 -18.02 -4.09
C ARG A 711 14.40 -18.83 -3.14
N MET A 712 14.04 -20.09 -2.91
CA MET A 712 14.82 -21.06 -2.13
C MET A 712 15.06 -22.35 -2.93
N PRO A 713 16.28 -22.92 -2.86
CA PRO A 713 17.47 -22.46 -2.14
C PRO A 713 18.08 -21.15 -2.68
N LEU A 714 18.67 -20.32 -1.80
CA LEU A 714 19.29 -19.06 -2.20
C LEU A 714 20.58 -19.34 -3.01
N GLN A 715 20.69 -18.77 -4.21
CA GLN A 715 21.85 -18.94 -5.09
C GLN A 715 22.88 -17.82 -4.88
N MET A 716 24.16 -18.19 -4.90
CA MET A 716 25.28 -17.28 -4.60
C MET A 716 26.18 -17.10 -5.83
N PRO A 717 26.68 -15.88 -6.10
CA PRO A 717 27.58 -15.62 -7.22
C PRO A 717 28.78 -16.60 -7.25
N PRO A 718 29.13 -17.16 -8.43
CA PRO A 718 28.64 -16.76 -9.76
C PRO A 718 27.28 -17.35 -10.17
N ALA A 719 26.66 -18.20 -9.37
CA ALA A 719 25.32 -18.73 -9.64
C ALA A 719 24.22 -17.71 -9.29
N THR A 720 23.09 -17.76 -9.99
CA THR A 720 21.93 -16.90 -9.76
C THR A 720 20.66 -17.74 -9.73
N GLN A 721 19.53 -17.19 -9.31
CA GLN A 721 18.26 -17.93 -9.35
C GLN A 721 17.85 -18.34 -10.77
N GLN A 722 18.30 -17.61 -11.78
CA GLN A 722 18.06 -17.92 -13.19
C GLN A 722 19.09 -18.90 -13.78
N ASN A 723 20.24 -19.07 -13.12
CA ASN A 723 21.29 -20.02 -13.49
C ASN A 723 21.90 -20.63 -12.21
N PRO A 724 21.17 -21.58 -11.57
CA PRO A 724 21.51 -22.09 -10.25
C PRO A 724 22.79 -22.95 -10.27
N ASP A 725 23.45 -23.03 -9.13
CA ASP A 725 24.63 -23.88 -8.94
C ASP A 725 24.23 -25.34 -9.22
N PRO A 726 24.92 -26.04 -10.14
CA PRO A 726 24.66 -27.46 -10.39
C PRO A 726 24.74 -28.34 -9.13
N ASP A 727 25.56 -27.95 -8.15
CA ASP A 727 25.72 -28.65 -6.87
C ASP A 727 24.70 -28.20 -5.81
N HIS A 728 23.94 -27.13 -6.06
CA HIS A 728 22.89 -26.57 -5.20
C HIS A 728 21.64 -26.14 -5.99
N PRO A 729 20.98 -27.07 -6.72
CA PRO A 729 19.89 -26.71 -7.61
C PRO A 729 18.64 -26.25 -6.85
N LEU A 730 17.79 -25.51 -7.55
CA LEU A 730 16.43 -25.20 -7.10
C LEU A 730 15.60 -26.47 -6.86
N TRP A 731 14.61 -26.38 -5.97
CA TRP A 731 13.70 -27.49 -5.72
C TRP A 731 12.95 -27.88 -6.99
N SER A 732 12.86 -29.19 -7.23
CA SER A 732 12.04 -29.71 -8.32
C SER A 732 10.55 -29.56 -8.00
N ALA A 733 9.71 -29.60 -9.04
CA ALA A 733 8.25 -29.62 -8.86
C ALA A 733 7.79 -30.76 -7.94
N GLU A 734 8.47 -31.91 -7.99
CA GLU A 734 8.21 -33.06 -7.11
C GLU A 734 8.56 -32.77 -5.64
N MET A 735 9.70 -32.12 -5.37
CA MET A 735 10.07 -31.71 -4.01
C MET A 735 9.05 -30.72 -3.44
N CYS A 736 8.63 -29.76 -4.24
CA CYS A 736 7.59 -28.80 -3.87
C CYS A 736 6.25 -29.50 -3.57
N GLU A 737 5.81 -30.44 -4.41
CA GLU A 737 4.57 -31.19 -4.16
C GLU A 737 4.67 -32.13 -2.95
N ASN A 738 5.82 -32.75 -2.69
CA ASN A 738 6.03 -33.55 -1.49
C ASN A 738 5.98 -32.70 -0.22
N PHE A 739 6.63 -31.53 -0.23
CA PHE A 739 6.57 -30.59 0.87
C PHE A 739 5.15 -30.07 1.10
N ARG A 740 4.43 -29.76 0.01
CA ARG A 740 3.01 -29.40 0.06
C ARG A 740 2.15 -30.50 0.68
N ALA A 741 2.33 -31.75 0.25
CA ALA A 741 1.58 -32.88 0.77
C ALA A 741 1.87 -33.12 2.25
N TRP A 742 3.12 -32.96 2.68
CA TRP A 742 3.51 -33.02 4.08
C TRP A 742 2.80 -31.95 4.92
N MET A 743 2.79 -30.69 4.47
CA MET A 743 2.05 -29.61 5.13
C MET A 743 0.55 -29.88 5.24
N LEU A 744 -0.06 -30.33 4.13
CA LEU A 744 -1.49 -30.65 4.08
C LEU A 744 -1.87 -31.82 5.00
N ASN A 745 -0.92 -32.72 5.28
CA ASN A 745 -1.08 -33.82 6.24
C ASN A 745 -0.74 -33.43 7.69
N LYS A 746 -0.72 -32.12 8.02
CA LYS A 746 -0.35 -31.58 9.34
C LYS A 746 1.09 -31.89 9.75
N CYS A 747 2.00 -31.83 8.77
CA CYS A 747 3.44 -31.95 8.95
C CYS A 747 3.88 -33.18 9.76
N PRO A 748 3.48 -34.42 9.40
CA PRO A 748 3.78 -35.59 10.21
C PRO A 748 5.30 -35.77 10.40
N GLN A 749 5.74 -35.92 11.66
CA GLN A 749 7.15 -36.09 11.98
C GLN A 749 7.69 -37.45 11.48
N GLY A 750 6.91 -38.52 11.61
CA GLY A 750 7.31 -39.89 11.26
C GLY A 750 8.27 -40.52 12.28
N GLU A 751 8.55 -41.81 12.14
CA GLU A 751 9.53 -42.51 13.00
C GLU A 751 10.95 -42.38 12.44
N GLU A 752 11.96 -42.30 13.32
CA GLU A 752 13.37 -42.39 12.94
C GLU A 752 13.72 -43.81 12.46
N SER A 753 13.46 -44.12 11.19
CA SER A 753 13.92 -45.38 10.59
C SER A 753 15.31 -45.22 9.98
N GLU A 754 16.20 -46.22 10.20
CA GLU A 754 17.50 -46.34 9.53
C GLU A 754 17.40 -46.23 7.99
N PRO A 755 18.40 -45.64 7.32
CA PRO A 755 18.30 -45.25 5.91
C PRO A 755 18.09 -46.45 4.98
N LYS A 756 16.99 -46.45 4.22
CA LYS A 756 16.82 -47.35 3.06
C LYS A 756 17.81 -46.94 1.97
N LYS A 757 18.80 -47.79 1.70
CA LYS A 757 19.71 -47.67 0.55
C LYS A 757 18.92 -47.58 -0.76
N LEU A 758 19.11 -46.49 -1.50
CA LEU A 758 18.68 -46.39 -2.90
C LEU A 758 19.34 -47.50 -3.73
N PRO A 759 18.61 -48.19 -4.63
CA PRO A 759 19.19 -49.24 -5.45
C PRO A 759 20.13 -48.64 -6.51
N VAL A 760 21.39 -49.05 -6.48
CA VAL A 760 22.37 -48.78 -7.53
C VAL A 760 21.93 -49.53 -8.79
N ARG A 761 21.63 -48.81 -9.87
CA ARG A 761 21.52 -49.39 -11.22
C ARG A 761 22.89 -49.92 -11.64
N GLY A 762 23.07 -51.23 -11.55
CA GLY A 762 24.22 -51.92 -12.14
C GLY A 762 24.16 -51.88 -13.65
N GLY A 763 25.17 -51.29 -14.28
CA GLY A 763 25.46 -51.45 -15.70
C GLY A 763 25.87 -52.89 -16.02
N LYS A 764 25.44 -53.37 -17.18
CA LYS A 764 26.02 -54.57 -17.83
C LYS A 764 26.97 -54.10 -18.93
N GLN A 765 28.20 -54.62 -18.80
CA GLN A 765 29.37 -54.65 -19.70
C GLN A 765 29.97 -53.32 -20.18
#